data_AF-A0A1F2RHR4-F1
#
_entry.id   AF-A0A1F2RHR4-F1
#
_cell.length_a   1.000
_cell.length_b   1.000
_cell.length_c   1.000
_cell.angle_alpha   90.00
_cell.angle_beta   90.00
_cell.angle_gamma   90.00
#
_symmetry.space_group_name_H-M   'P 1'
#
loop_
_entity.id
_entity.type
_entity.pdbx_description
1 polymer ?
#
loop_
_entity_poly.entity_id
_entity_poly.type
_entity_poly.pdbx_seq_one_letter_code
_entity_poly.pdbx_strand_id
1 'polypeptide(L)'
;MLQDETCFFLAVDFDKAGWHEDAKAFLEACRQLNLPAALERSRSGRGAHVWIFFEEAIPAALARRLGSHVLTETMEGRPDIGLDSYDRLLPNQDTMPQGGFGNLIALPLQKGPRKQDNSVFLDDHLVPWSDQWAFLASVGKIDRTQAEAIVQEAERRDRILGVRLPPQDDGEDEPWTAPPSRHRRDPPIAGELPQTLELVLGNQIYIAKEGLHPGLRNRLLRLAAFQNPEFYKAQAMRLSTYDKPRVIACAEDHPHHIGLPRGCLDEARQALADLHVRAVIRDERYTGRRLELSFQGELRPEQKTAADAMLAHETGVLAATTAFGKTVIAAWLVAQRGVNTLVLVHRRQLLDQWVERLSAFLGMPAKAIGRIGGGRTRPTGLLDVAVMQSLVRKGVVDDRVADYGHLIVDECHHLSAHSFEQVARRAKARFVAGLSATVARKDGHHPIIFMQCGPVRHRVNARAQAAARPFEHLVLVQPTTFQPCRSPDADKRVEFQALYQELVEDELRNRRICDDVVESIGNGRSPLVLTERNDHLDRLETGLVGTVRHLVVLRAGTGKKQRRAVAARLAAIPREEARVILATGKYVGEGFDDPRLDTLFLTLPVSWRGTVAQYAGRLHRLYDDKRDVRIYDYADLNVPMLARMFDRRCRGYEAVGYKILLPASAIPGWPADVVLPSDPVWKRDYSGSVRRLVRDGVDTPLASLFVCAARAVSPDAEGAGRARSATEGFLYRRLETLEETKGRFRVNVTLPIAFDGFGQLEVDLLCADARVAVELDGAQHLADPIAYRRDRRKDQALQENGYFVLRFLAEDVGKELDLVLDTILRSLSHRRAMSSTTQIIRISRRTPA
;
A
#
# COMPACT_ATOMS: atom_id res chain seq x y z
N MET A 1 28.21 -14.35 -13.87
CA MET A 1 27.97 -12.94 -13.51
C MET A 1 29.29 -12.38 -12.98
N LEU A 2 29.64 -11.18 -13.38
CA LEU A 2 30.85 -10.45 -12.98
C LEU A 2 30.55 -9.53 -11.78
N GLN A 3 31.61 -8.98 -11.16
CA GLN A 3 31.48 -8.14 -9.97
C GLN A 3 30.76 -6.80 -10.23
N ASP A 4 30.79 -6.34 -11.48
CA ASP A 4 30.12 -5.14 -11.99
C ASP A 4 28.68 -5.40 -12.47
N GLU A 5 28.09 -6.54 -12.07
CA GLU A 5 26.71 -6.92 -12.39
C GLU A 5 26.46 -7.25 -13.88
N THR A 6 27.54 -7.49 -14.64
CA THR A 6 27.45 -7.89 -16.05
C THR A 6 27.60 -9.41 -16.26
N CYS A 7 27.29 -9.91 -17.46
CA CYS A 7 27.45 -11.31 -17.85
C CYS A 7 27.81 -11.49 -19.33
N PHE A 8 28.55 -12.56 -19.64
CA PHE A 8 28.92 -12.97 -21.01
C PHE A 8 27.99 -14.01 -21.64
N PHE A 9 27.03 -14.53 -20.87
CA PHE A 9 26.07 -15.50 -21.38
C PHE A 9 24.76 -15.43 -20.61
N LEU A 10 23.71 -15.90 -21.28
CA LEU A 10 22.44 -16.26 -20.70
C LEU A 10 22.23 -17.77 -20.91
N ALA A 11 21.94 -18.51 -19.86
CA ALA A 11 21.57 -19.92 -19.93
C ALA A 11 20.12 -20.11 -19.46
N VAL A 12 19.38 -20.94 -20.18
CA VAL A 12 17.97 -21.28 -19.90
C VAL A 12 17.93 -22.75 -19.53
N ASP A 13 17.43 -23.04 -18.33
CA ASP A 13 17.44 -24.39 -17.75
C ASP A 13 16.10 -25.09 -17.98
N PHE A 14 16.15 -26.28 -18.58
CA PHE A 14 15.01 -27.14 -18.85
C PHE A 14 15.18 -28.49 -18.14
N ASP A 15 14.48 -28.67 -17.03
CA ASP A 15 14.44 -29.87 -16.20
C ASP A 15 13.01 -30.43 -16.13
N LYS A 16 12.84 -31.77 -16.21
CA LYS A 16 11.60 -32.60 -16.13
C LYS A 16 11.21 -33.28 -17.46
N ALA A 17 10.13 -34.06 -17.43
CA ALA A 17 9.56 -34.71 -18.62
C ALA A 17 9.13 -33.65 -19.65
N GLY A 18 9.34 -33.95 -20.94
CA GLY A 18 9.00 -33.03 -22.04
C GLY A 18 10.11 -32.04 -22.44
N TRP A 19 11.26 -32.02 -21.77
CA TRP A 19 12.31 -31.02 -22.01
C TRP A 19 12.80 -30.91 -23.46
N HIS A 20 12.75 -32.02 -24.21
CA HIS A 20 13.14 -32.03 -25.63
C HIS A 20 12.24 -31.13 -26.48
N GLU A 21 10.94 -31.11 -26.20
CA GLU A 21 9.96 -30.31 -26.94
C GLU A 21 10.06 -28.84 -26.53
N ASP A 22 10.14 -28.57 -25.22
CA ASP A 22 10.28 -27.24 -24.65
C ASP A 22 11.57 -26.54 -25.12
N ALA A 23 12.71 -27.24 -25.07
CA ALA A 23 13.98 -26.69 -25.50
C ALA A 23 14.04 -26.46 -27.03
N LYS A 24 13.42 -27.33 -27.83
CA LYS A 24 13.30 -27.13 -29.28
C LYS A 24 12.43 -25.94 -29.62
N ALA A 25 11.28 -25.79 -28.95
CA ALA A 25 10.39 -24.64 -29.13
C ALA A 25 11.11 -23.33 -28.79
N PHE A 26 11.88 -23.33 -27.69
CA PHE A 26 12.68 -22.17 -27.30
C PHE A 26 13.77 -21.83 -28.33
N LEU A 27 14.48 -22.83 -28.86
CA LEU A 27 15.46 -22.62 -29.95
C LEU A 27 14.81 -22.07 -31.22
N GLU A 28 13.61 -22.52 -31.56
CA GLU A 28 12.85 -22.01 -32.71
C GLU A 28 12.50 -20.52 -32.53
N ALA A 29 12.05 -20.12 -31.33
CA ALA A 29 11.81 -18.71 -31.00
C ALA A 29 13.10 -17.87 -31.06
N CYS A 30 14.23 -18.40 -30.58
CA CYS A 30 15.53 -17.76 -30.76
C CYS A 30 15.84 -17.51 -32.25
N ARG A 31 15.63 -18.50 -33.13
CA ARG A 31 15.86 -18.34 -34.57
C ARG A 31 14.98 -17.28 -35.21
N GLN A 32 13.70 -17.23 -34.84
CA GLN A 32 12.76 -16.21 -35.34
C GLN A 32 13.19 -14.79 -34.94
N LEU A 33 13.84 -14.64 -33.79
CA LEU A 33 14.41 -13.38 -33.31
C LEU A 33 15.85 -13.13 -33.81
N ASN A 34 16.37 -13.97 -34.70
CA ASN A 34 17.77 -13.95 -35.17
C ASN A 34 18.80 -14.00 -34.02
N LEU A 35 18.50 -14.76 -32.97
CA LEU A 35 19.38 -14.98 -31.81
C LEU A 35 20.13 -16.30 -31.95
N PRO A 36 21.48 -16.29 -32.04
CA PRO A 36 22.26 -17.52 -31.98
C PRO A 36 22.18 -18.14 -30.57
N ALA A 37 21.77 -19.41 -30.52
CA ALA A 37 21.64 -20.17 -29.28
C ALA A 37 22.14 -21.61 -29.48
N ALA A 38 22.73 -22.19 -28.44
CA ALA A 38 23.31 -23.54 -28.46
C ALA A 38 22.65 -24.43 -27.41
N LEU A 39 22.27 -25.65 -27.78
CA LEU A 39 21.64 -26.62 -26.87
C LEU A 39 22.68 -27.57 -26.28
N GLU A 40 22.71 -27.68 -24.96
CA GLU A 40 23.53 -28.64 -24.22
C GLU A 40 22.64 -29.62 -23.46
N ARG A 41 22.95 -30.91 -23.52
CA ARG A 41 22.34 -31.90 -22.63
C ARG A 41 22.89 -31.75 -21.21
N SER A 42 22.02 -31.69 -20.21
CA SER A 42 22.44 -31.50 -18.83
C SER A 42 23.33 -32.63 -18.31
N ARG A 43 24.03 -32.37 -17.18
CA ARG A 43 24.89 -33.35 -16.52
C ARG A 43 24.18 -34.67 -16.18
N SER A 44 22.89 -34.62 -15.87
CA SER A 44 22.10 -35.81 -15.49
C SER A 44 21.53 -36.57 -16.68
N GLY A 45 21.56 -35.99 -17.89
CA GLY A 45 20.90 -36.51 -19.09
C GLY A 45 19.37 -36.41 -19.07
N ARG A 46 18.77 -35.85 -18.01
CA ARG A 46 17.31 -35.73 -17.82
C ARG A 46 16.78 -34.29 -18.01
N GLY A 47 17.60 -33.43 -18.59
CA GLY A 47 17.29 -32.04 -18.88
C GLY A 47 18.26 -31.47 -19.91
N ALA A 48 18.13 -30.18 -20.21
CA ALA A 48 19.01 -29.46 -21.10
C ALA A 48 19.14 -27.99 -20.73
N HIS A 49 20.24 -27.38 -21.19
CA HIS A 49 20.46 -25.95 -21.07
C HIS A 49 20.56 -25.35 -22.48
N VAL A 50 19.85 -24.25 -22.72
CA VAL A 50 20.03 -23.43 -23.92
C VAL A 50 20.91 -22.24 -23.58
N TRP A 51 22.04 -22.12 -24.28
CA TRP A 51 23.07 -21.13 -24.06
C TRP A 51 23.03 -20.05 -25.14
N ILE A 52 23.05 -18.79 -24.71
CA ILE A 52 23.16 -17.60 -25.55
C ILE A 52 24.42 -16.85 -25.10
N PHE A 53 25.32 -16.54 -26.04
CA PHE A 53 26.62 -15.92 -25.74
C PHE A 53 26.68 -14.48 -26.24
N PHE A 54 27.31 -13.61 -25.46
CA PHE A 54 27.50 -12.19 -25.77
C PHE A 54 28.96 -11.92 -26.15
N GLU A 55 29.16 -10.99 -27.09
CA GLU A 55 30.50 -10.59 -27.54
C GLU A 55 31.25 -9.79 -26.47
N GLU A 56 30.51 -8.92 -25.77
CA GLU A 56 30.98 -8.16 -24.62
C GLU A 56 30.13 -8.46 -23.37
N ALA A 57 30.62 -8.06 -22.21
CA ALA A 57 29.88 -8.21 -20.97
C ALA A 57 28.71 -7.21 -20.93
N ILE A 58 27.48 -7.72 -20.89
CA ILE A 58 26.27 -6.89 -20.85
C ILE A 58 25.62 -6.92 -19.46
N PRO A 59 24.84 -5.90 -19.06
CA PRO A 59 24.13 -5.92 -17.78
C PRO A 59 23.27 -7.19 -17.63
N ALA A 60 23.34 -7.87 -16.48
CA ALA A 60 22.56 -9.09 -16.24
C ALA A 60 21.05 -8.85 -16.38
N ALA A 61 20.58 -7.65 -16.00
CA ALA A 61 19.20 -7.21 -16.18
C ALA A 61 18.76 -7.16 -17.66
N LEU A 62 19.67 -6.80 -18.56
CA LEU A 62 19.39 -6.79 -20.00
C LEU A 62 19.30 -8.22 -20.54
N ALA A 63 20.27 -9.08 -20.20
CA ALA A 63 20.26 -10.48 -20.59
C ALA A 63 18.99 -11.21 -20.10
N ARG A 64 18.53 -10.95 -18.87
CA ARG A 64 17.31 -11.55 -18.32
C ARG A 64 16.04 -11.04 -18.98
N ARG A 65 15.98 -9.76 -19.35
CA ARG A 65 14.85 -9.21 -20.13
C ARG A 65 14.79 -9.85 -21.52
N LEU A 66 15.94 -10.01 -22.18
CA LEU A 66 16.04 -10.74 -23.44
C LEU A 66 15.50 -12.17 -23.30
N GLY A 67 15.98 -12.93 -22.32
CA GLY A 67 15.49 -14.29 -22.06
C GLY A 67 13.99 -14.37 -21.76
N SER A 68 13.46 -13.42 -21.00
CA SER A 68 12.03 -13.34 -20.69
C SER A 68 11.18 -13.04 -21.94
N HIS A 69 11.70 -12.21 -22.85
CA HIS A 69 11.05 -11.94 -24.13
C HIS A 69 11.01 -13.19 -25.01
N VAL A 70 12.14 -13.91 -25.16
CA VAL A 70 12.17 -15.17 -25.94
C VAL A 70 11.21 -16.21 -25.37
N LEU A 71 11.16 -16.36 -24.04
CA LEU A 71 10.17 -17.25 -23.39
C LEU A 71 8.74 -16.85 -23.74
N THR A 72 8.44 -15.56 -23.77
CA THR A 72 7.11 -15.05 -24.13
C THR A 72 6.76 -15.37 -25.58
N GLU A 73 7.68 -15.14 -26.53
CA GLU A 73 7.47 -15.49 -27.94
C GLU A 73 7.33 -17.02 -28.13
N THR A 74 8.08 -17.82 -27.37
CA THR A 74 7.97 -19.29 -27.37
C THR A 74 6.55 -19.74 -26.98
N MET A 75 5.99 -19.16 -25.92
CA MET A 75 4.62 -19.45 -25.46
C MET A 75 3.54 -18.95 -26.43
N GLU A 76 3.82 -17.88 -27.19
CA GLU A 76 2.92 -17.38 -28.23
C GLU A 76 2.90 -18.28 -29.47
N GLY A 77 4.06 -18.82 -29.88
CA GLY A 77 4.19 -19.68 -31.04
C GLY A 77 3.64 -21.10 -30.85
N ARG A 78 3.65 -21.65 -29.62
CA ARG A 78 3.15 -23.01 -29.32
C ARG A 78 2.45 -23.10 -27.95
N PRO A 79 1.18 -22.66 -27.83
CA PRO A 79 0.46 -22.65 -26.55
C PRO A 79 0.01 -24.03 -26.02
N ASP A 80 0.21 -25.11 -26.78
CA ASP A 80 -0.06 -26.49 -26.31
C ASP A 80 1.07 -27.04 -25.43
N ILE A 81 2.25 -26.41 -25.46
CA ILE A 81 3.42 -26.78 -24.67
C ILE A 81 3.49 -25.82 -23.48
N GLY A 82 3.17 -26.30 -22.28
CA GLY A 82 3.12 -25.49 -21.05
C GLY A 82 4.49 -24.95 -20.57
N LEU A 83 5.58 -25.21 -21.31
CA LEU A 83 6.96 -25.05 -20.83
C LEU A 83 7.13 -25.63 -19.42
N ASP A 84 6.51 -26.79 -19.16
CA ASP A 84 6.48 -27.40 -17.84
C ASP A 84 7.88 -27.83 -17.37
N SER A 85 8.79 -28.04 -18.33
CA SER A 85 10.18 -28.35 -18.06
C SER A 85 11.04 -27.11 -17.86
N TYR A 86 10.58 -25.90 -18.13
CA TYR A 86 11.38 -24.70 -17.85
C TYR A 86 11.55 -24.52 -16.33
N ASP A 87 12.79 -24.36 -15.87
CA ASP A 87 13.10 -24.11 -14.46
C ASP A 87 13.50 -22.65 -14.22
N ARG A 88 14.57 -22.17 -14.89
CA ARG A 88 15.14 -20.85 -14.59
C ARG A 88 16.02 -20.25 -15.70
N LEU A 89 16.23 -18.94 -15.63
CA LEU A 89 17.26 -18.20 -16.38
C LEU A 89 18.50 -17.98 -15.51
N LEU A 90 19.67 -18.02 -16.13
CA LEU A 90 20.98 -17.80 -15.53
C LEU A 90 21.76 -16.76 -16.35
N PRO A 91 22.13 -15.59 -15.78
CA PRO A 91 22.02 -15.22 -14.38
C PRO A 91 20.57 -15.13 -13.88
N ASN A 92 20.34 -15.58 -12.65
CA ASN A 92 19.02 -15.62 -12.00
C ASN A 92 18.62 -14.27 -11.36
N GLN A 93 19.55 -13.32 -11.33
CA GLN A 93 19.47 -12.05 -10.60
C GLN A 93 20.06 -10.91 -11.42
N ASP A 94 19.55 -9.69 -11.21
CA ASP A 94 19.98 -8.48 -11.92
C ASP A 94 21.24 -7.86 -11.32
N THR A 95 21.49 -8.11 -10.04
CA THR A 95 22.57 -7.51 -9.23
C THR A 95 23.25 -8.57 -8.38
N MET A 96 24.54 -8.45 -8.10
CA MET A 96 25.27 -9.38 -7.23
C MET A 96 24.82 -9.25 -5.75
N PRO A 97 24.43 -10.34 -5.06
CA PRO A 97 24.04 -10.29 -3.65
C PRO A 97 25.23 -10.01 -2.72
N GLN A 98 24.96 -9.41 -1.55
CA GLN A 98 25.96 -9.07 -0.52
C GLN A 98 26.51 -10.30 0.25
N GLY A 99 26.40 -11.50 -0.32
CA GLY A 99 26.80 -12.79 0.27
C GLY A 99 27.28 -13.86 -0.73
N GLY A 100 27.59 -13.49 -1.98
CA GLY A 100 28.18 -14.39 -3.00
C GLY A 100 27.24 -14.78 -4.15
N PHE A 101 27.69 -15.74 -4.98
CA PHE A 101 27.16 -16.04 -6.33
C PHE A 101 25.74 -16.66 -6.42
N GLY A 102 25.06 -16.94 -5.30
CA GLY A 102 23.74 -17.59 -5.34
C GLY A 102 23.78 -19.00 -5.96
N ASN A 103 22.75 -19.37 -6.74
CA ASN A 103 22.63 -20.70 -7.36
C ASN A 103 23.67 -20.91 -8.48
N LEU A 104 24.35 -22.05 -8.45
CA LEU A 104 25.40 -22.41 -9.41
C LEU A 104 24.84 -23.25 -10.56
N ILE A 105 25.33 -23.01 -11.78
CA ILE A 105 25.14 -23.90 -12.92
C ILE A 105 26.42 -24.69 -13.17
N ALA A 106 26.26 -25.97 -13.53
CA ALA A 106 27.37 -26.79 -13.94
C ALA A 106 27.72 -26.48 -15.40
N LEU A 107 28.96 -26.07 -15.66
CA LEU A 107 29.40 -25.74 -17.02
C LEU A 107 29.47 -26.99 -17.93
N PRO A 108 29.30 -26.82 -19.24
CA PRO A 108 29.35 -27.92 -20.21
C PRO A 108 30.74 -28.57 -20.31
N LEU A 109 30.80 -29.73 -20.98
CA LEU A 109 32.02 -30.49 -21.32
C LEU A 109 32.80 -31.09 -20.13
N GLN A 110 32.11 -31.42 -19.05
CA GLN A 110 32.72 -32.09 -17.91
C GLN A 110 33.21 -33.51 -18.26
N LYS A 111 34.47 -33.82 -17.93
CA LYS A 111 35.15 -35.09 -18.26
C LYS A 111 34.36 -36.35 -17.88
N GLY A 112 33.70 -36.37 -16.72
CA GLY A 112 32.93 -37.52 -16.24
C GLY A 112 31.64 -37.75 -17.05
N PRO A 113 30.67 -36.82 -16.98
CA PRO A 113 29.40 -36.88 -17.72
C PRO A 113 29.58 -37.07 -19.23
N ARG A 114 30.62 -36.47 -19.81
CA ARG A 114 30.91 -36.58 -21.25
C ARG A 114 31.21 -38.00 -21.72
N LYS A 115 31.69 -38.88 -20.84
CA LYS A 115 31.87 -40.31 -21.19
C LYS A 115 30.56 -41.04 -21.44
N GLN A 116 29.43 -40.45 -21.04
CA GLN A 116 28.08 -40.98 -21.18
C GLN A 116 27.22 -40.10 -22.11
N ASP A 117 27.86 -39.32 -23.00
CA ASP A 117 27.20 -38.37 -23.90
C ASP A 117 26.29 -37.36 -23.19
N ASN A 118 26.65 -36.99 -21.96
CA ASN A 118 26.01 -35.95 -21.16
C ASN A 118 26.97 -34.76 -20.98
N SER A 119 26.43 -33.57 -20.71
CA SER A 119 27.20 -32.32 -20.70
C SER A 119 27.92 -32.05 -22.02
N VAL A 120 27.20 -32.28 -23.13
CA VAL A 120 27.66 -32.08 -24.51
C VAL A 120 26.63 -31.28 -25.29
N PHE A 121 27.09 -30.48 -26.23
CA PHE A 121 26.24 -29.77 -27.17
C PHE A 121 25.66 -30.71 -28.21
N LEU A 122 24.40 -30.45 -28.55
CA LEU A 122 23.59 -31.25 -29.47
C LEU A 122 23.27 -30.45 -30.74
N ASP A 123 23.03 -31.17 -31.82
CA ASP A 123 22.44 -30.63 -33.05
C ASP A 123 20.90 -30.58 -32.99
N ASP A 124 20.26 -30.16 -34.09
CA ASP A 124 18.80 -30.04 -34.20
C ASP A 124 18.06 -31.38 -34.08
N HIS A 125 18.77 -32.48 -34.32
CA HIS A 125 18.28 -33.84 -34.18
C HIS A 125 18.57 -34.43 -32.79
N LEU A 126 19.09 -33.63 -31.85
CA LEU A 126 19.47 -34.01 -30.49
C LEU A 126 20.66 -34.99 -30.44
N VAL A 127 21.45 -35.03 -31.51
CA VAL A 127 22.66 -35.84 -31.63
C VAL A 127 23.87 -35.02 -31.17
N PRO A 128 24.77 -35.57 -30.32
CA PRO A 128 25.98 -34.87 -29.94
C PRO A 128 26.87 -34.52 -31.13
N TRP A 129 27.37 -33.28 -31.18
CA TRP A 129 28.39 -32.91 -32.17
C TRP A 129 29.66 -33.74 -32.02
N SER A 130 30.20 -34.22 -33.14
CA SER A 130 31.43 -35.03 -33.16
C SER A 130 32.64 -34.24 -32.64
N ASP A 131 32.76 -32.98 -33.03
CA ASP A 131 33.73 -32.03 -32.47
C ASP A 131 33.04 -30.87 -31.76
N GLN A 132 32.98 -30.98 -30.43
CA GLN A 132 32.38 -30.00 -29.53
C GLN A 132 33.12 -28.65 -29.56
N TRP A 133 34.43 -28.64 -29.79
CA TRP A 133 35.23 -27.41 -29.78
C TRP A 133 35.11 -26.66 -31.10
N ALA A 134 35.12 -27.38 -32.22
CA ALA A 134 34.83 -26.78 -33.53
C ALA A 134 33.42 -26.18 -33.57
N PHE A 135 32.44 -26.87 -33.00
CA PHE A 135 31.08 -26.33 -32.85
C PHE A 135 31.07 -25.04 -32.01
N LEU A 136 31.64 -25.07 -30.80
CA LEU A 136 31.71 -23.88 -29.94
C LEU A 136 32.42 -22.69 -30.60
N ALA A 137 33.47 -22.94 -31.39
CA ALA A 137 34.15 -21.90 -32.15
C ALA A 137 33.28 -21.30 -33.26
N SER A 138 32.28 -22.02 -33.75
CA SER A 138 31.32 -21.57 -34.77
C SER A 138 30.10 -20.84 -34.21
N VAL A 139 29.86 -20.88 -32.90
CA VAL A 139 28.68 -20.25 -32.28
C VAL A 139 28.82 -18.72 -32.36
N GLY A 140 27.88 -18.09 -33.06
CA GLY A 140 27.79 -16.63 -33.14
C GLY A 140 27.53 -16.00 -31.76
N LYS A 141 28.15 -14.86 -31.52
CA LYS A 141 27.94 -14.05 -30.30
C LYS A 141 27.07 -12.85 -30.63
N ILE A 142 26.28 -12.43 -29.66
CA ILE A 142 25.38 -11.27 -29.78
C ILE A 142 26.08 -10.03 -29.22
N ASP A 143 26.06 -8.94 -29.98
CA ASP A 143 26.52 -7.64 -29.49
C ASP A 143 25.48 -6.98 -28.57
N ARG A 144 25.93 -6.01 -27.76
CA ARG A 144 25.04 -5.33 -26.81
C ARG A 144 23.92 -4.54 -27.48
N THR A 145 24.21 -3.88 -28.60
CA THR A 145 23.22 -3.04 -29.29
C THR A 145 22.07 -3.86 -29.86
N GLN A 146 22.36 -5.07 -30.35
CA GLN A 146 21.39 -6.04 -30.82
C GLN A 146 20.51 -6.53 -29.65
N ALA A 147 21.11 -6.85 -28.49
CA ALA A 147 20.36 -7.23 -27.31
C ALA A 147 19.45 -6.09 -26.80
N GLU A 148 19.94 -4.85 -26.78
CA GLU A 148 19.17 -3.65 -26.40
C GLU A 148 18.02 -3.40 -27.38
N ALA A 149 18.26 -3.50 -28.69
CA ALA A 149 17.23 -3.29 -29.72
C ALA A 149 16.08 -4.31 -29.61
N ILE A 150 16.39 -5.58 -29.38
CA ILE A 150 15.36 -6.63 -29.21
C ILE A 150 14.54 -6.39 -27.94
N VAL A 151 15.19 -6.04 -26.82
CA VAL A 151 14.50 -5.73 -25.57
C VAL A 151 13.67 -4.46 -25.69
N GLN A 152 14.18 -3.40 -26.31
CA GLN A 152 13.43 -2.16 -26.53
C GLN A 152 12.22 -2.36 -27.45
N GLU A 153 12.33 -3.17 -28.50
CA GLU A 153 11.19 -3.50 -29.36
C GLU A 153 10.14 -4.32 -28.60
N ALA A 154 10.58 -5.22 -27.71
CA ALA A 154 9.69 -5.97 -26.84
C ALA A 154 8.99 -5.07 -25.80
N GLU A 155 9.72 -4.10 -25.20
CA GLU A 155 9.17 -3.10 -24.28
C GLU A 155 8.15 -2.21 -25.00
N ARG A 156 8.46 -1.76 -26.23
CA ARG A 156 7.55 -0.95 -27.05
C ARG A 156 6.26 -1.67 -27.41
N ARG A 157 6.31 -3.00 -27.57
CA ARG A 157 5.14 -3.85 -27.87
C ARG A 157 4.43 -4.39 -26.61
N ASP A 158 4.84 -4.00 -25.40
CA ASP A 158 4.35 -4.51 -24.10
C ASP A 158 4.45 -6.05 -23.98
N ARG A 159 5.43 -6.65 -24.66
CA ARG A 159 5.63 -8.11 -24.81
C ARG A 159 6.59 -8.72 -23.79
N ILE A 160 7.07 -7.96 -22.82
CA ILE A 160 7.99 -8.51 -21.80
C ILE A 160 7.26 -9.36 -20.77
N LEU A 161 5.98 -9.08 -20.50
CA LEU A 161 5.04 -9.91 -19.72
C LEU A 161 3.66 -9.25 -19.80
N GLY A 162 2.90 -9.52 -20.86
CA GLY A 162 1.57 -8.95 -21.15
C GLY A 162 0.46 -9.44 -20.19
N VAL A 163 0.71 -9.39 -18.88
CA VAL A 163 -0.17 -9.82 -17.80
C VAL A 163 -0.49 -8.63 -16.90
N ARG A 164 -1.76 -8.48 -16.52
CA ARG A 164 -2.24 -7.33 -15.73
C ARG A 164 -1.44 -7.15 -14.43
N LEU A 165 -1.06 -5.90 -14.17
CA LEU A 165 -0.67 -5.45 -12.84
C LEU A 165 -1.91 -5.45 -11.94
N PRO A 166 -1.84 -5.98 -10.71
CA PRO A 166 -2.93 -5.81 -9.77
C PRO A 166 -3.14 -4.30 -9.54
N PRO A 167 -4.35 -3.75 -9.73
CA PRO A 167 -4.60 -2.34 -9.45
C PRO A 167 -4.21 -2.03 -8.01
N GLN A 168 -3.30 -1.06 -7.84
CA GLN A 168 -2.96 -0.55 -6.52
C GLN A 168 -3.98 0.53 -6.17
N ASP A 169 -4.52 0.50 -4.96
CA ASP A 169 -5.50 1.48 -4.47
C ASP A 169 -4.80 2.76 -3.94
N ASP A 170 -3.60 3.05 -4.45
CA ASP A 170 -2.92 4.32 -4.22
C ASP A 170 -3.40 5.28 -5.31
N GLY A 171 -4.19 6.26 -4.89
CA GLY A 171 -4.82 7.26 -5.76
C GLY A 171 -3.82 8.24 -6.36
N GLU A 172 -2.91 7.75 -7.19
CA GLU A 172 -2.02 8.52 -8.06
C GLU A 172 -1.86 7.78 -9.38
N ASP A 173 -2.92 7.79 -10.20
CA ASP A 173 -2.71 7.71 -11.65
C ASP A 173 -2.52 9.15 -12.12
N GLU A 174 -1.28 9.53 -12.48
CA GLU A 174 -0.99 10.79 -13.16
C GLU A 174 -1.84 10.90 -14.45
N PRO A 175 -2.95 11.68 -14.45
CA PRO A 175 -3.99 11.55 -15.48
C PRO A 175 -3.52 11.95 -16.88
N TRP A 176 -2.41 12.70 -16.97
CA TRP A 176 -1.86 13.26 -18.21
C TRP A 176 -1.01 12.28 -19.03
N THR A 177 -0.73 11.07 -18.51
CA THR A 177 0.02 10.03 -19.26
C THR A 177 -0.89 8.96 -19.89
N ALA A 178 -2.19 8.95 -19.56
CA ALA A 178 -3.14 7.98 -20.09
C ALA A 178 -3.75 8.45 -21.43
N PRO A 179 -3.89 7.58 -22.45
CA PRO A 179 -4.61 7.93 -23.67
C PRO A 179 -6.07 8.28 -23.36
N PRO A 180 -6.74 9.14 -24.16
CA PRO A 180 -8.11 9.63 -23.89
C PRO A 180 -9.15 8.53 -23.72
N SER A 181 -8.94 7.36 -24.33
CA SER A 181 -9.82 6.20 -24.21
C SER A 181 -9.62 5.40 -22.92
N ARG A 182 -8.48 5.57 -22.22
CA ARG A 182 -7.96 4.66 -21.17
C ARG A 182 -7.88 3.18 -21.59
N HIS A 183 -8.14 2.86 -22.86
CA HIS A 183 -8.07 1.54 -23.45
C HIS A 183 -6.83 1.47 -24.34
N ARG A 184 -5.84 0.64 -23.94
CA ARG A 184 -4.76 0.21 -24.83
C ARG A 184 -5.36 -0.84 -25.78
N ARG A 185 -5.26 -0.62 -27.09
CA ARG A 185 -5.64 -1.61 -28.09
C ARG A 185 -4.56 -2.69 -28.11
N ASP A 186 -4.90 -3.92 -27.76
CA ASP A 186 -3.99 -5.06 -27.93
C ASP A 186 -3.64 -5.23 -29.43
N PRO A 187 -2.42 -5.68 -29.76
CA PRO A 187 -2.02 -5.89 -31.15
C PRO A 187 -2.94 -6.88 -31.88
N PRO A 188 -3.11 -6.73 -33.20
CA PRO A 188 -3.89 -7.66 -34.00
C PRO A 188 -3.28 -9.06 -33.95
N ILE A 189 -4.13 -10.09 -33.83
CA ILE A 189 -3.71 -11.49 -33.89
C ILE A 189 -3.50 -11.83 -35.36
N ALA A 190 -2.31 -12.32 -35.72
CA ALA A 190 -2.04 -12.83 -37.07
C ALA A 190 -2.70 -14.21 -37.24
N GLY A 191 -3.48 -14.39 -38.31
CA GLY A 191 -4.15 -15.66 -38.66
C GLY A 191 -5.64 -15.50 -38.98
N GLU A 192 -6.25 -16.54 -39.55
CA GLU A 192 -7.71 -16.59 -39.76
C GLU A 192 -8.41 -16.84 -38.43
N LEU A 193 -9.19 -15.85 -37.98
CA LEU A 193 -9.99 -15.95 -36.75
C LEU A 193 -11.38 -16.52 -37.09
N PRO A 194 -11.98 -17.31 -36.18
CA PRO A 194 -13.33 -17.81 -36.39
C PRO A 194 -14.33 -16.66 -36.42
N GLN A 195 -15.34 -16.71 -37.30
CA GLN A 195 -16.41 -15.70 -37.34
C GLN A 195 -17.30 -15.74 -36.10
N THR A 196 -17.46 -16.93 -35.51
CA THR A 196 -18.30 -17.16 -34.34
C THR A 196 -17.56 -18.03 -33.33
N LEU A 197 -17.71 -17.73 -32.04
CA LEU A 197 -17.20 -18.55 -30.96
C LEU A 197 -18.31 -18.81 -29.93
N GLU A 198 -18.55 -20.08 -29.60
CA GLU A 198 -19.50 -20.47 -28.55
C GLU A 198 -18.85 -20.32 -27.17
N LEU A 199 -19.57 -19.67 -26.26
CA LEU A 199 -19.23 -19.56 -24.84
C LEU A 199 -20.30 -20.30 -24.03
N VAL A 200 -19.92 -21.42 -23.41
CA VAL A 200 -20.83 -22.20 -22.55
C VAL A 200 -20.70 -21.69 -21.12
N LEU A 201 -21.73 -21.04 -20.60
CA LEU A 201 -21.77 -20.49 -19.26
C LEU A 201 -22.23 -21.57 -18.27
N GLY A 202 -21.36 -21.99 -17.36
CA GLY A 202 -21.70 -22.86 -16.23
C GLY A 202 -21.20 -22.24 -14.92
N ASN A 203 -20.50 -23.01 -14.10
CA ASN A 203 -19.74 -22.44 -12.99
C ASN A 203 -18.53 -21.61 -13.47
N GLN A 204 -18.05 -21.87 -14.68
CA GLN A 204 -17.03 -21.12 -15.41
C GLN A 204 -17.52 -20.82 -16.83
N ILE A 205 -16.75 -20.06 -17.60
CA ILE A 205 -16.97 -19.86 -19.03
C ILE A 205 -16.15 -20.91 -19.76
N TYR A 206 -16.81 -21.88 -20.37
CA TYR A 206 -16.15 -22.93 -21.12
C TYR A 206 -16.07 -22.56 -22.61
N ILE A 207 -14.87 -22.73 -23.16
CA ILE A 207 -14.55 -22.44 -24.56
C ILE A 207 -13.91 -23.69 -25.15
N ALA A 208 -14.43 -24.19 -26.27
CA ALA A 208 -13.85 -25.36 -26.95
C ALA A 208 -12.44 -25.02 -27.47
N LYS A 209 -11.50 -25.96 -27.32
CA LYS A 209 -10.14 -25.84 -27.87
C LYS A 209 -10.10 -26.11 -29.38
N GLU A 210 -11.01 -26.94 -29.86
CA GLU A 210 -11.10 -27.31 -31.27
C GLU A 210 -11.41 -26.08 -32.12
N GLY A 211 -10.56 -25.81 -33.12
CA GLY A 211 -10.70 -24.63 -33.99
C GLY A 211 -10.34 -23.29 -33.33
N LEU A 212 -9.86 -23.27 -32.08
CA LEU A 212 -9.49 -22.03 -31.40
C LEU A 212 -8.06 -21.62 -31.78
N HIS A 213 -7.93 -20.49 -32.49
CA HIS A 213 -6.64 -19.97 -32.90
C HIS A 213 -5.69 -19.76 -31.68
N PRO A 214 -4.42 -20.21 -31.74
CA PRO A 214 -3.43 -20.08 -30.65
C PRO A 214 -3.35 -18.69 -30.01
N GLY A 215 -3.30 -17.63 -30.83
CA GLY A 215 -3.25 -16.25 -30.34
C GLY A 215 -4.54 -15.82 -29.61
N LEU A 216 -5.71 -16.28 -30.06
CA LEU A 216 -6.99 -15.98 -29.42
C LEU A 216 -7.10 -16.72 -28.09
N ARG A 217 -6.67 -17.99 -28.04
CA ARG A 217 -6.54 -18.77 -26.82
C ARG A 217 -5.69 -18.06 -25.77
N ASN A 218 -4.50 -17.61 -26.15
CA ASN A 218 -3.59 -16.90 -25.24
C ASN A 218 -4.20 -15.59 -24.73
N ARG A 219 -4.87 -14.83 -25.60
CA ARG A 219 -5.54 -13.59 -25.19
C ARG A 219 -6.66 -13.84 -24.18
N LEU A 220 -7.44 -14.90 -24.37
CA LEU A 220 -8.49 -15.32 -23.45
C LEU A 220 -7.93 -15.82 -22.11
N LEU A 221 -6.86 -16.62 -22.12
CA LEU A 221 -6.18 -17.09 -20.91
C LEU A 221 -5.58 -15.92 -20.10
N ARG A 222 -5.06 -14.88 -20.76
CA ARG A 222 -4.53 -13.67 -20.10
C ARG A 222 -5.58 -12.91 -19.31
N LEU A 223 -6.86 -12.97 -19.67
CA LEU A 223 -7.96 -12.37 -18.89
C LEU A 223 -8.09 -13.00 -17.50
N ALA A 224 -7.70 -14.27 -17.38
CA ALA A 224 -7.73 -15.04 -16.13
C ALA A 224 -6.36 -15.10 -15.45
N ALA A 225 -5.40 -14.24 -15.82
CA ALA A 225 -4.05 -14.25 -15.27
C ALA A 225 -3.63 -12.87 -14.73
N PHE A 226 -2.85 -12.86 -13.65
CA PHE A 226 -2.28 -11.64 -13.09
C PHE A 226 -0.88 -11.88 -12.50
N GLN A 227 -0.08 -10.82 -12.42
CA GLN A 227 1.28 -10.90 -11.87
C GLN A 227 1.25 -11.22 -10.37
N ASN A 228 2.08 -12.15 -9.91
CA ASN A 228 2.17 -12.52 -8.49
C ASN A 228 3.06 -11.52 -7.72
N PRO A 229 2.49 -10.61 -6.89
CA PRO A 229 3.29 -9.55 -6.26
C PRO A 229 4.26 -10.11 -5.23
N GLU A 230 3.99 -11.30 -4.68
CA GLU A 230 4.91 -11.97 -3.76
C GLU A 230 6.18 -12.45 -4.45
N PHE A 231 6.09 -12.89 -5.71
CA PHE A 231 7.26 -13.23 -6.51
C PHE A 231 8.14 -11.99 -6.70
N TYR A 232 7.57 -10.89 -7.18
CA TYR A 232 8.33 -9.65 -7.43
C TYR A 232 8.87 -9.02 -6.14
N LYS A 233 8.13 -9.11 -5.03
CA LYS A 233 8.61 -8.69 -3.69
C LYS A 233 9.77 -9.56 -3.20
N ALA A 234 9.65 -10.89 -3.31
CA ALA A 234 10.73 -11.80 -2.93
C ALA A 234 11.97 -11.56 -3.79
N GLN A 235 11.79 -11.37 -5.09
CA GLN A 235 12.85 -11.02 -6.04
C GLN A 235 13.53 -9.68 -5.66
N ALA A 236 12.75 -8.62 -5.41
CA ALA A 236 13.27 -7.32 -5.01
C ALA A 236 14.01 -7.37 -3.66
N MET A 237 13.56 -8.22 -2.74
CA MET A 237 14.21 -8.47 -1.44
C MET A 237 15.33 -9.52 -1.50
N ARG A 238 15.66 -10.05 -2.69
CA ARG A 238 16.68 -11.09 -2.90
C ARG A 238 16.44 -12.37 -2.06
N LEU A 239 15.17 -12.73 -1.84
CA LEU A 239 14.72 -13.93 -1.14
C LEU A 239 14.33 -15.04 -2.15
N SER A 240 14.35 -16.30 -1.72
CA SER A 240 14.02 -17.45 -2.58
C SER A 240 12.63 -17.34 -3.24
N THR A 241 12.62 -17.52 -4.56
CA THR A 241 11.43 -17.53 -5.43
C THR A 241 11.01 -18.93 -5.87
N TYR A 242 11.69 -19.99 -5.38
CA TYR A 242 11.51 -21.39 -5.83
C TYR A 242 10.04 -21.86 -5.87
N ASP A 243 9.26 -21.58 -4.83
CA ASP A 243 7.83 -21.97 -4.75
C ASP A 243 6.85 -20.82 -5.08
N LYS A 244 7.32 -19.74 -5.73
CA LYS A 244 6.48 -18.57 -6.04
C LYS A 244 6.32 -18.44 -7.55
N PRO A 245 5.15 -18.75 -8.13
CA PRO A 245 4.95 -18.55 -9.56
C PRO A 245 4.98 -17.05 -9.90
N ARG A 246 5.52 -16.68 -11.07
CA ARG A 246 5.59 -15.28 -11.56
C ARG A 246 4.21 -14.72 -11.88
N VAL A 247 3.35 -15.57 -12.41
CA VAL A 247 1.99 -15.27 -12.86
C VAL A 247 1.06 -16.26 -12.15
N ILE A 248 -0.04 -15.74 -11.60
CA ILE A 248 -1.12 -16.56 -11.08
C ILE A 248 -2.15 -16.68 -12.20
N ALA A 249 -2.33 -17.89 -12.72
CA ALA A 249 -3.36 -18.22 -13.69
C ALA A 249 -4.55 -18.87 -12.95
N CYS A 250 -5.75 -18.33 -13.18
CA CYS A 250 -7.01 -18.81 -12.61
C CYS A 250 -7.89 -19.53 -13.65
N ALA A 251 -7.42 -19.69 -14.89
CA ALA A 251 -8.07 -20.52 -15.88
C ALA A 251 -7.80 -22.01 -15.61
N GLU A 252 -8.81 -22.85 -15.87
CA GLU A 252 -8.64 -24.31 -15.88
C GLU A 252 -8.43 -24.80 -17.31
N ASP A 253 -7.42 -25.65 -17.50
CA ASP A 253 -7.17 -26.32 -18.77
C ASP A 253 -7.76 -27.73 -18.73
N HIS A 254 -8.84 -27.96 -19.49
CA HIS A 254 -9.44 -29.28 -19.66
C HIS A 254 -8.98 -29.90 -20.99
N PRO A 255 -9.11 -31.22 -21.19
CA PRO A 255 -8.66 -31.87 -22.42
C PRO A 255 -9.22 -31.23 -23.70
N HIS A 256 -10.51 -30.90 -23.72
CA HIS A 256 -11.20 -30.33 -24.90
C HIS A 256 -11.66 -28.88 -24.73
N HIS A 257 -11.56 -28.32 -23.52
CA HIS A 257 -12.12 -27.00 -23.20
C HIS A 257 -11.16 -26.18 -22.34
N ILE A 258 -11.31 -24.87 -22.38
CA ILE A 258 -10.69 -23.92 -21.46
C ILE A 258 -11.79 -23.36 -20.56
N GLY A 259 -11.58 -23.41 -19.25
CA GLY A 259 -12.49 -22.86 -18.25
C GLY A 259 -12.00 -21.51 -17.73
N LEU A 260 -12.55 -20.41 -18.23
CA LEU A 260 -12.26 -19.07 -17.69
C LEU A 260 -13.14 -18.77 -16.47
N PRO A 261 -12.65 -17.99 -15.48
CA PRO A 261 -13.49 -17.50 -14.39
C PRO A 261 -14.69 -16.69 -14.91
N ARG A 262 -15.85 -16.86 -14.28
CA ARG A 262 -17.12 -16.24 -14.73
C ARG A 262 -17.09 -14.71 -14.74
N GLY A 263 -16.29 -14.10 -13.86
CA GLY A 263 -16.13 -12.66 -13.78
C GLY A 263 -15.43 -12.04 -14.99
N CYS A 264 -14.75 -12.86 -15.81
CA CYS A 264 -14.10 -12.44 -17.04
C CYS A 264 -15.07 -12.34 -18.24
N LEU A 265 -16.38 -12.60 -18.06
CA LEU A 265 -17.35 -12.65 -19.16
C LEU A 265 -17.44 -11.35 -19.96
N ASP A 266 -17.56 -10.22 -19.27
CA ASP A 266 -17.66 -8.90 -19.90
C ASP A 266 -16.42 -8.61 -20.76
N GLU A 267 -15.24 -8.93 -20.21
CA GLU A 267 -13.96 -8.71 -20.88
C GLU A 267 -13.72 -9.69 -22.03
N ALA A 268 -14.13 -10.95 -21.88
CA ALA A 268 -14.06 -11.95 -22.95
C ALA A 268 -14.96 -11.55 -24.12
N ARG A 269 -16.17 -11.06 -23.85
CA ARG A 269 -17.07 -10.53 -24.89
C ARG A 269 -16.48 -9.31 -25.57
N GLN A 270 -15.88 -8.39 -24.81
CA GLN A 270 -15.21 -7.22 -25.38
C GLN A 270 -14.01 -7.63 -26.25
N ALA A 271 -13.16 -8.54 -25.78
CA ALA A 271 -12.00 -9.02 -26.53
C ALA A 271 -12.40 -9.71 -27.84
N LEU A 272 -13.49 -10.48 -27.84
CA LEU A 272 -14.05 -11.09 -29.05
C LEU A 272 -14.63 -10.02 -29.99
N ALA A 273 -15.36 -9.03 -29.46
CA ALA A 273 -15.91 -7.94 -30.24
C ALA A 273 -14.82 -7.08 -30.91
N ASP A 274 -13.73 -6.77 -30.20
CA ASP A 274 -12.57 -6.05 -30.72
C ASP A 274 -11.90 -6.80 -31.89
N LEU A 275 -12.01 -8.13 -31.89
CA LEU A 275 -11.50 -9.02 -32.93
C LEU A 275 -12.56 -9.37 -33.99
N HIS A 276 -13.74 -8.74 -33.94
CA HIS A 276 -14.87 -9.00 -34.84
C HIS A 276 -15.37 -10.46 -34.83
N VAL A 277 -15.14 -11.18 -33.72
CA VAL A 277 -15.64 -12.53 -33.48
C VAL A 277 -16.99 -12.45 -32.75
N ARG A 278 -18.04 -13.04 -33.32
CA ARG A 278 -19.37 -13.05 -32.69
C ARG A 278 -19.44 -14.13 -31.59
N ALA A 279 -19.64 -13.70 -30.35
CA ALA A 279 -19.89 -14.61 -29.23
C ALA A 279 -21.32 -15.17 -29.25
N VAL A 280 -21.47 -16.50 -29.30
CA VAL A 280 -22.75 -17.22 -29.15
C VAL A 280 -22.80 -17.77 -27.72
N ILE A 281 -23.81 -17.39 -26.95
CA ILE A 281 -23.92 -17.78 -25.55
C ILE A 281 -24.84 -18.99 -25.40
N ARG A 282 -24.31 -20.06 -24.82
CA ARG A 282 -25.09 -21.20 -24.33
C ARG A 282 -25.09 -21.17 -22.81
N ASP A 283 -26.23 -20.87 -22.19
CA ASP A 283 -26.34 -20.70 -20.75
C ASP A 283 -26.78 -22.00 -20.07
N GLU A 284 -25.84 -22.67 -19.40
CA GLU A 284 -26.01 -23.89 -18.60
C GLU A 284 -25.95 -23.58 -17.09
N ARG A 285 -26.02 -22.29 -16.70
CA ARG A 285 -26.03 -21.89 -15.29
C ARG A 285 -27.33 -22.29 -14.63
N TYR A 286 -27.24 -22.55 -13.34
CA TYR A 286 -28.42 -22.82 -12.53
C TYR A 286 -29.14 -21.50 -12.20
N THR A 287 -30.34 -21.34 -12.74
CA THR A 287 -31.17 -20.14 -12.57
C THR A 287 -31.81 -20.03 -11.20
N GLY A 288 -31.87 -21.14 -10.46
CA GLY A 288 -32.45 -21.23 -9.12
C GLY A 288 -33.90 -21.66 -9.08
N ARG A 289 -34.35 -22.06 -7.89
CA ARG A 289 -35.78 -22.28 -7.59
C ARG A 289 -36.40 -20.95 -7.19
N ARG A 290 -37.57 -20.62 -7.76
CA ARG A 290 -38.30 -19.40 -7.43
C ARG A 290 -38.68 -19.39 -5.94
N LEU A 291 -38.46 -18.24 -5.31
CA LEU A 291 -38.80 -17.94 -3.93
C LEU A 291 -39.61 -16.65 -3.87
N GLU A 292 -40.77 -16.72 -3.22
CA GLU A 292 -41.59 -15.55 -2.97
C GLU A 292 -41.09 -14.86 -1.70
N LEU A 293 -40.29 -13.80 -1.89
CA LEU A 293 -39.71 -13.01 -0.81
C LEU A 293 -40.02 -11.54 -1.03
N SER A 294 -40.55 -10.90 -0.01
CA SER A 294 -40.77 -9.45 0.04
C SER A 294 -39.74 -8.81 0.95
N PHE A 295 -39.10 -7.72 0.50
CA PHE A 295 -38.26 -6.91 1.36
C PHE A 295 -39.13 -6.02 2.26
N GLN A 296 -38.93 -6.10 3.57
CA GLN A 296 -39.74 -5.44 4.61
C GLN A 296 -39.10 -4.15 5.15
N GLY A 297 -38.01 -3.69 4.56
CA GLY A 297 -37.32 -2.46 4.95
C GLY A 297 -37.41 -1.36 3.90
N GLU A 298 -36.85 -0.20 4.22
CA GLU A 298 -36.63 0.90 3.28
C GLU A 298 -35.12 1.14 3.12
N LEU A 299 -34.65 1.21 1.87
CA LEU A 299 -33.26 1.54 1.59
C LEU A 299 -33.05 3.05 1.65
N ARG A 300 -31.95 3.50 2.25
CA ARG A 300 -31.54 4.91 2.15
C ARG A 300 -31.23 5.27 0.69
N PRO A 301 -31.34 6.55 0.28
CA PRO A 301 -31.08 6.96 -1.11
C PRO A 301 -29.72 6.50 -1.65
N GLU A 302 -28.66 6.63 -0.86
CA GLU A 302 -27.32 6.13 -1.17
C GLU A 302 -27.25 4.60 -1.34
N GLN A 303 -28.02 3.85 -0.55
CA GLN A 303 -28.09 2.39 -0.63
C GLN A 303 -28.89 1.96 -1.86
N LYS A 304 -29.93 2.72 -2.22
CA LYS A 304 -30.76 2.48 -3.40
C LYS A 304 -29.93 2.58 -4.68
N THR A 305 -29.12 3.63 -4.83
CA THR A 305 -28.17 3.76 -5.95
C THR A 305 -27.21 2.58 -6.05
N ALA A 306 -26.63 2.15 -4.92
CA ALA A 306 -25.74 1.00 -4.88
C ALA A 306 -26.45 -0.33 -5.21
N ALA A 307 -27.68 -0.50 -4.72
CA ALA A 307 -28.50 -1.69 -4.93
C ALA A 307 -28.96 -1.81 -6.39
N ASP A 308 -29.40 -0.71 -7.00
CA ASP A 308 -29.83 -0.68 -8.40
C ASP A 308 -28.64 -0.95 -9.35
N ALA A 309 -27.46 -0.39 -9.05
CA ALA A 309 -26.24 -0.69 -9.78
C ALA A 309 -25.86 -2.19 -9.71
N MET A 310 -26.03 -2.83 -8.55
CA MET A 310 -25.81 -4.28 -8.41
C MET A 310 -26.90 -5.10 -9.12
N LEU A 311 -28.17 -4.68 -9.08
CA LEU A 311 -29.29 -5.41 -9.70
C LEU A 311 -29.23 -5.41 -11.23
N ALA A 312 -28.64 -4.39 -11.84
CA ALA A 312 -28.45 -4.31 -13.29
C ALA A 312 -27.54 -5.42 -13.86
N HIS A 313 -26.73 -6.07 -13.01
CA HIS A 313 -25.77 -7.09 -13.43
C HIS A 313 -25.99 -8.44 -12.74
N GLU A 314 -25.73 -9.53 -13.46
CA GLU A 314 -25.84 -10.88 -12.89
C GLU A 314 -24.71 -11.18 -11.90
N THR A 315 -23.52 -10.63 -12.16
CA THR A 315 -22.35 -10.75 -11.31
C THR A 315 -21.76 -9.38 -10.97
N GLY A 316 -21.28 -9.20 -9.75
CA GLY A 316 -20.62 -7.97 -9.34
C GLY A 316 -20.11 -7.93 -7.90
N VAL A 317 -19.23 -6.98 -7.64
CA VAL A 317 -18.74 -6.65 -6.29
C VAL A 317 -19.25 -5.28 -5.84
N LEU A 318 -19.81 -5.23 -4.63
CA LEU A 318 -20.11 -4.01 -3.90
C LEU A 318 -18.93 -3.69 -2.95
N ALA A 319 -18.19 -2.64 -3.28
CA ALA A 319 -17.10 -2.13 -2.44
C ALA A 319 -17.65 -0.98 -1.58
N ALA A 320 -18.01 -1.27 -0.34
CA ALA A 320 -18.63 -0.29 0.56
C ALA A 320 -18.16 -0.46 2.00
N THR A 321 -17.91 0.66 2.68
CA THR A 321 -17.43 0.72 4.06
C THR A 321 -18.27 -0.12 5.03
N THR A 322 -17.70 -0.45 6.18
CA THR A 322 -18.46 -0.98 7.31
C THR A 322 -19.52 0.06 7.74
N ALA A 323 -20.67 -0.42 8.20
CA ALA A 323 -21.87 0.38 8.51
C ALA A 323 -22.64 1.01 7.31
N PHE A 324 -22.19 0.88 6.05
CA PHE A 324 -23.01 1.28 4.89
C PHE A 324 -24.32 0.47 4.79
N GLY A 325 -24.36 -0.74 5.33
CA GLY A 325 -25.53 -1.63 5.28
C GLY A 325 -25.45 -2.67 4.16
N LYS A 326 -24.26 -3.22 3.89
CA LYS A 326 -24.03 -4.28 2.90
C LYS A 326 -25.03 -5.45 3.03
N THR A 327 -25.27 -5.90 4.25
CA THR A 327 -26.25 -6.97 4.54
C THR A 327 -27.69 -6.58 4.18
N VAL A 328 -28.06 -5.30 4.32
CA VAL A 328 -29.40 -4.79 3.97
C VAL A 328 -29.57 -4.79 2.45
N ILE A 329 -28.57 -4.29 1.72
CA ILE A 329 -28.54 -4.33 0.25
C ILE A 329 -28.58 -5.77 -0.25
N ALA A 330 -27.84 -6.67 0.39
CA ALA A 330 -27.85 -8.08 0.05
C ALA A 330 -29.23 -8.73 0.26
N ALA A 331 -29.89 -8.47 1.40
CA ALA A 331 -31.26 -8.94 1.64
C ALA A 331 -32.23 -8.38 0.59
N TRP A 332 -32.09 -7.10 0.22
CA TRP A 332 -32.88 -6.51 -0.86
C TRP A 332 -32.62 -7.20 -2.20
N LEU A 333 -31.35 -7.49 -2.56
CA LEU A 333 -31.00 -8.23 -3.77
C LEU A 333 -31.60 -9.64 -3.78
N VAL A 334 -31.62 -10.34 -2.63
CA VAL A 334 -32.27 -11.65 -2.49
C VAL A 334 -33.76 -11.56 -2.81
N ALA A 335 -34.45 -10.56 -2.26
CA ALA A 335 -35.88 -10.34 -2.53
C ALA A 335 -36.15 -10.01 -4.00
N GLN A 336 -35.35 -9.12 -4.61
CA GLN A 336 -35.52 -8.72 -6.02
C GLN A 336 -35.21 -9.85 -7.01
N ARG A 337 -34.20 -10.69 -6.72
CA ARG A 337 -33.89 -11.85 -7.56
C ARG A 337 -34.89 -12.97 -7.38
N GLY A 338 -35.47 -13.13 -6.18
CA GLY A 338 -36.57 -14.07 -5.93
C GLY A 338 -36.22 -15.53 -6.22
N VAL A 339 -34.96 -15.93 -5.99
CA VAL A 339 -34.47 -17.30 -6.22
C VAL A 339 -33.73 -17.84 -5.01
N ASN A 340 -33.62 -19.16 -4.92
CA ASN A 340 -32.89 -19.80 -3.84
C ASN A 340 -31.42 -19.34 -3.77
N THR A 341 -31.01 -18.96 -2.56
CA THR A 341 -29.79 -18.19 -2.31
C THR A 341 -28.92 -18.87 -1.25
N LEU A 342 -27.62 -18.93 -1.52
CA LEU A 342 -26.59 -19.30 -0.56
C LEU A 342 -25.78 -18.06 -0.18
N VAL A 343 -25.73 -17.76 1.12
CA VAL A 343 -24.86 -16.72 1.67
C VAL A 343 -23.63 -17.36 2.31
N LEU A 344 -22.45 -17.03 1.79
CA LEU A 344 -21.17 -17.47 2.31
C LEU A 344 -20.59 -16.43 3.28
N VAL A 345 -20.20 -16.90 4.46
CA VAL A 345 -19.50 -16.11 5.48
C VAL A 345 -18.21 -16.83 5.91
N HIS A 346 -17.23 -16.08 6.40
CA HIS A 346 -15.95 -16.67 6.85
C HIS A 346 -15.95 -17.06 8.34
N ARG A 347 -16.91 -16.57 9.14
CA ARG A 347 -17.01 -16.83 10.58
C ARG A 347 -18.41 -17.21 11.03
N ARG A 348 -18.49 -17.99 12.11
CA ARG A 348 -19.75 -18.41 12.73
C ARG A 348 -20.58 -17.22 13.27
N GLN A 349 -19.94 -16.23 13.88
CA GLN A 349 -20.66 -15.07 14.45
C GLN A 349 -21.45 -14.33 13.37
N LEU A 350 -20.85 -14.21 12.18
CA LEU A 350 -21.49 -13.60 11.01
C LEU A 350 -22.68 -14.43 10.53
N LEU A 351 -22.60 -15.77 10.59
CA LEU A 351 -23.72 -16.64 10.23
C LEU A 351 -24.96 -16.31 11.07
N ASP A 352 -24.81 -16.25 12.40
CA ASP A 352 -25.95 -15.96 13.29
C ASP A 352 -26.51 -14.54 13.04
N GLN A 353 -25.64 -13.54 12.81
CA GLN A 353 -26.05 -12.18 12.44
C GLN A 353 -26.79 -12.11 11.11
N TRP A 354 -26.30 -12.81 10.09
CA TRP A 354 -26.95 -12.87 8.77
C TRP A 354 -28.33 -13.50 8.87
N VAL A 355 -28.49 -14.58 9.64
CA VAL A 355 -29.81 -15.21 9.83
C VAL A 355 -30.79 -14.24 10.51
N GLU A 356 -30.35 -13.49 11.52
CA GLU A 356 -31.18 -12.48 12.18
C GLU A 356 -31.58 -11.36 11.22
N ARG A 357 -30.63 -10.82 10.45
CA ARG A 357 -30.88 -9.74 9.49
C ARG A 357 -31.79 -10.19 8.35
N LEU A 358 -31.55 -11.37 7.76
CA LEU A 358 -32.41 -11.94 6.73
C LEU A 358 -33.83 -12.19 7.27
N SER A 359 -33.95 -12.69 8.51
CA SER A 359 -35.24 -12.91 9.15
C SER A 359 -36.03 -11.60 9.31
N ALA A 360 -35.37 -10.54 9.77
CA ALA A 360 -35.99 -9.22 9.95
C ALA A 360 -36.36 -8.56 8.61
N PHE A 361 -35.47 -8.56 7.62
CA PHE A 361 -35.69 -7.83 6.36
C PHE A 361 -36.50 -8.59 5.31
N LEU A 362 -36.65 -9.92 5.43
CA LEU A 362 -37.40 -10.74 4.48
C LEU A 362 -38.71 -11.29 5.07
N GLY A 363 -39.03 -10.97 6.32
CA GLY A 363 -40.23 -11.48 7.01
C GLY A 363 -40.23 -13.00 7.20
N MET A 364 -39.08 -13.67 7.07
CA MET A 364 -38.96 -15.11 7.21
C MET A 364 -38.65 -15.50 8.65
N PRO A 365 -39.28 -16.53 9.23
CA PRO A 365 -38.86 -17.05 10.53
C PRO A 365 -37.41 -17.53 10.50
N ALA A 366 -36.61 -17.21 11.51
CA ALA A 366 -35.20 -17.62 11.61
C ALA A 366 -34.96 -19.15 11.60
N LYS A 367 -36.02 -19.96 11.73
CA LYS A 367 -36.02 -21.43 11.59
C LYS A 367 -36.19 -21.89 10.14
N ALA A 368 -36.78 -21.07 9.28
CA ALA A 368 -36.95 -21.32 7.85
C ALA A 368 -35.69 -20.96 7.04
N ILE A 369 -34.72 -20.27 7.66
CA ILE A 369 -33.41 -19.98 7.07
C ILE A 369 -32.45 -21.08 7.47
N GLY A 370 -31.89 -21.80 6.50
CA GLY A 370 -30.98 -22.90 6.78
C GLY A 370 -29.60 -22.44 7.20
N ARG A 371 -28.91 -23.32 7.91
CA ARG A 371 -27.62 -23.03 8.54
C ARG A 371 -26.64 -24.16 8.27
N ILE A 372 -25.48 -23.81 7.72
CA ILE A 372 -24.40 -24.76 7.41
C ILE A 372 -23.13 -24.29 8.12
N GLY A 373 -22.83 -24.88 9.27
CA GLY A 373 -21.57 -24.64 9.98
C GLY A 373 -21.72 -24.45 11.49
N GLY A 374 -20.57 -24.39 12.19
CA GLY A 374 -20.56 -24.23 13.65
C GLY A 374 -21.17 -25.42 14.41
N GLY A 375 -21.02 -26.64 13.87
CA GLY A 375 -21.53 -27.88 14.48
C GLY A 375 -23.04 -28.10 14.35
N ARG A 376 -23.73 -27.33 13.49
CA ARG A 376 -25.12 -27.55 13.10
C ARG A 376 -25.22 -27.48 11.58
N THR A 377 -25.83 -28.49 10.99
CA THR A 377 -26.08 -28.53 9.55
C THR A 377 -27.56 -28.84 9.35
N ARG A 378 -28.33 -27.78 9.10
CA ARG A 378 -29.76 -27.86 8.73
C ARG A 378 -30.03 -26.92 7.54
N PRO A 379 -29.49 -27.25 6.37
CA PRO A 379 -29.78 -26.52 5.14
C PRO A 379 -31.20 -26.81 4.65
N THR A 380 -31.82 -25.78 4.06
CA THR A 380 -33.16 -25.84 3.48
C THR A 380 -33.12 -25.97 1.96
N GLY A 381 -32.00 -25.58 1.33
CA GLY A 381 -31.89 -25.45 -0.14
C GLY A 381 -32.68 -24.26 -0.71
N LEU A 382 -33.28 -23.43 0.16
CA LEU A 382 -34.04 -22.23 -0.19
C LEU A 382 -33.21 -20.98 0.10
N LEU A 383 -33.09 -20.58 1.36
CA LEU A 383 -32.25 -19.47 1.79
C LEU A 383 -31.36 -19.98 2.92
N ASP A 384 -30.09 -20.20 2.60
CA ASP A 384 -29.14 -20.82 3.52
C ASP A 384 -27.93 -19.93 3.76
N VAL A 385 -27.46 -19.90 5.01
CA VAL A 385 -26.22 -19.20 5.40
C VAL A 385 -25.18 -20.23 5.80
N ALA A 386 -24.01 -20.17 5.17
CA ALA A 386 -22.95 -21.15 5.31
C ALA A 386 -21.60 -20.53 5.68
N VAL A 387 -20.91 -21.15 6.64
CA VAL A 387 -19.50 -20.85 6.86
C VAL A 387 -18.67 -21.54 5.78
N MET A 388 -17.85 -20.80 5.03
CA MET A 388 -17.08 -21.32 3.88
C MET A 388 -16.30 -22.60 4.22
N GLN A 389 -15.63 -22.63 5.38
CA GLN A 389 -14.86 -23.80 5.85
C GLN A 389 -15.71 -25.06 6.05
N SER A 390 -17.02 -24.92 6.27
CA SER A 390 -17.91 -26.08 6.46
C SER A 390 -18.31 -26.73 5.13
N LEU A 391 -18.13 -26.03 4.01
CA LEU A 391 -18.43 -26.49 2.65
C LEU A 391 -17.23 -27.13 1.95
N VAL A 392 -16.05 -27.11 2.56
CA VAL A 392 -14.83 -27.70 2.00
C VAL A 392 -14.26 -28.71 2.99
N ARG A 393 -14.10 -29.97 2.55
CA ARG A 393 -13.47 -31.03 3.34
C ARG A 393 -12.41 -31.73 2.51
N LYS A 394 -11.16 -31.73 2.99
CA LYS A 394 -10.01 -32.36 2.31
C LYS A 394 -9.88 -31.93 0.83
N GLY A 395 -10.18 -30.67 0.52
CA GLY A 395 -10.11 -30.13 -0.85
C GLY A 395 -11.35 -30.38 -1.71
N VAL A 396 -12.34 -31.13 -1.22
CA VAL A 396 -13.60 -31.39 -1.93
C VAL A 396 -14.66 -30.38 -1.48
N VAL A 397 -15.33 -29.74 -2.44
CA VAL A 397 -16.47 -28.83 -2.20
C VAL A 397 -17.75 -29.64 -2.14
N ASP A 398 -18.64 -29.31 -1.21
CA ASP A 398 -19.97 -29.93 -1.09
C ASP A 398 -20.82 -29.66 -2.35
N ASP A 399 -21.34 -30.72 -2.98
CA ASP A 399 -22.10 -30.66 -4.25
C ASP A 399 -23.30 -29.69 -4.18
N ARG A 400 -23.87 -29.52 -2.98
CA ARG A 400 -25.02 -28.65 -2.73
C ARG A 400 -24.77 -27.19 -3.10
N VAL A 401 -23.51 -26.77 -3.16
CA VAL A 401 -23.15 -25.40 -3.58
C VAL A 401 -23.62 -25.14 -5.02
N ALA A 402 -23.79 -26.17 -5.84
CA ALA A 402 -24.33 -26.06 -7.20
C ALA A 402 -25.85 -25.86 -7.26
N ASP A 403 -26.58 -26.13 -6.16
CA ASP A 403 -28.05 -26.14 -6.13
C ASP A 403 -28.69 -24.77 -5.82
N TYR A 404 -27.94 -23.67 -5.89
CA TYR A 404 -28.43 -22.31 -5.59
C TYR A 404 -28.33 -21.40 -6.81
N GLY A 405 -29.41 -20.67 -7.12
CA GLY A 405 -29.45 -19.72 -8.24
C GLY A 405 -28.75 -18.39 -7.95
N HIS A 406 -28.55 -18.08 -6.68
CA HIS A 406 -27.88 -16.85 -6.22
C HIS A 406 -26.85 -17.15 -5.14
N LEU A 407 -25.61 -16.69 -5.35
CA LEU A 407 -24.52 -16.79 -4.39
C LEU A 407 -24.17 -15.39 -3.89
N ILE A 408 -24.12 -15.21 -2.57
CA ILE A 408 -23.63 -13.98 -1.95
C ILE A 408 -22.39 -14.32 -1.12
N VAL A 409 -21.28 -13.63 -1.36
CA VAL A 409 -20.04 -13.82 -0.62
C VAL A 409 -19.79 -12.59 0.25
N ASP A 410 -19.98 -12.74 1.56
CA ASP A 410 -19.70 -11.69 2.53
C ASP A 410 -18.21 -11.65 2.89
N GLU A 411 -17.68 -10.43 3.02
CA GLU A 411 -16.24 -10.17 3.10
C GLU A 411 -15.47 -10.92 2.00
N CYS A 412 -15.88 -10.71 0.75
CA CYS A 412 -15.37 -11.44 -0.43
C CYS A 412 -13.86 -11.25 -0.65
N HIS A 413 -13.21 -10.32 0.04
CA HIS A 413 -11.75 -10.20 0.07
C HIS A 413 -11.05 -11.46 0.57
N HIS A 414 -11.74 -12.34 1.29
CA HIS A 414 -11.22 -13.64 1.70
C HIS A 414 -11.07 -14.64 0.53
N LEU A 415 -11.76 -14.45 -0.60
CA LEU A 415 -11.76 -15.41 -1.72
C LEU A 415 -10.40 -15.69 -2.34
N SER A 416 -9.40 -14.81 -2.20
CA SER A 416 -8.05 -15.08 -2.74
C SER A 416 -7.33 -16.23 -2.04
N ALA A 417 -7.85 -16.76 -0.92
CA ALA A 417 -7.37 -18.01 -0.36
C ALA A 417 -7.89 -19.19 -1.21
N HIS A 418 -7.00 -20.08 -1.64
CA HIS A 418 -7.32 -21.19 -2.54
C HIS A 418 -8.56 -22.00 -2.11
N SER A 419 -8.66 -22.40 -0.83
CA SER A 419 -9.82 -23.17 -0.34
C SER A 419 -11.15 -22.40 -0.41
N PHE A 420 -11.12 -21.08 -0.30
CA PHE A 420 -12.32 -20.25 -0.36
C PHE A 420 -12.73 -19.94 -1.79
N GLU A 421 -11.74 -19.72 -2.67
CA GLU A 421 -11.96 -19.60 -4.11
C GLU A 421 -12.72 -20.81 -4.66
N GLN A 422 -12.33 -22.04 -4.26
CA GLN A 422 -12.96 -23.28 -4.73
C GLN A 422 -14.47 -23.30 -4.52
N VAL A 423 -14.98 -22.79 -3.40
CA VAL A 423 -16.43 -22.78 -3.12
C VAL A 423 -17.15 -21.87 -4.10
N ALA A 424 -16.65 -20.64 -4.28
CA ALA A 424 -17.23 -19.70 -5.23
C ALA A 424 -17.12 -20.25 -6.66
N ARG A 425 -15.96 -20.79 -7.04
CA ARG A 425 -15.66 -21.34 -8.36
C ARG A 425 -16.52 -22.53 -8.76
N ARG A 426 -16.93 -23.37 -7.82
CA ARG A 426 -17.80 -24.54 -8.07
C ARG A 426 -19.29 -24.20 -8.10
N ALA A 427 -19.71 -23.06 -7.56
CA ALA A 427 -21.10 -22.63 -7.63
C ALA A 427 -21.57 -22.43 -9.08
N LYS A 428 -22.72 -22.99 -9.43
CA LYS A 428 -23.35 -22.84 -10.77
C LYS A 428 -24.37 -21.69 -10.82
N ALA A 429 -24.44 -20.89 -9.76
CA ALA A 429 -25.39 -19.81 -9.61
C ALA A 429 -25.32 -18.82 -10.78
N ARG A 430 -26.48 -18.51 -11.37
CA ARG A 430 -26.60 -17.42 -12.36
C ARG A 430 -26.21 -16.08 -11.75
N PHE A 431 -26.63 -15.82 -10.50
CA PHE A 431 -26.37 -14.57 -9.81
C PHE A 431 -25.24 -14.73 -8.78
N VAL A 432 -24.24 -13.84 -8.81
CA VAL A 432 -23.12 -13.87 -7.85
C VAL A 432 -22.77 -12.46 -7.37
N ALA A 433 -22.89 -12.21 -6.07
CA ALA A 433 -22.57 -10.91 -5.47
C ALA A 433 -21.44 -11.04 -4.44
N GLY A 434 -20.37 -10.26 -4.61
CA GLY A 434 -19.33 -10.07 -3.60
C GLY A 434 -19.55 -8.82 -2.77
N LEU A 435 -19.46 -8.91 -1.45
CA LEU A 435 -19.60 -7.78 -0.53
C LEU A 435 -18.29 -7.59 0.25
N SER A 436 -17.66 -6.42 0.17
CA SER A 436 -16.46 -6.15 0.99
C SER A 436 -16.30 -4.66 1.30
N ALA A 437 -15.67 -4.35 2.43
CA ALA A 437 -15.21 -2.99 2.72
C ALA A 437 -13.98 -2.58 1.91
N THR A 438 -13.07 -3.52 1.68
CA THR A 438 -11.84 -3.31 0.93
C THR A 438 -11.68 -4.43 -0.07
N VAL A 439 -11.54 -4.09 -1.35
CA VAL A 439 -11.21 -5.08 -2.38
C VAL A 439 -9.70 -5.29 -2.49
N ALA A 440 -8.88 -4.28 -2.17
CA ALA A 440 -7.43 -4.40 -2.17
C ALA A 440 -6.92 -5.28 -1.02
N ARG A 441 -5.97 -6.17 -1.32
CA ARG A 441 -5.28 -7.04 -0.35
C ARG A 441 -3.78 -6.75 -0.30
N LYS A 442 -3.14 -7.03 0.85
CA LYS A 442 -1.70 -6.84 1.09
C LYS A 442 -0.82 -7.75 0.21
N ASP A 443 -1.28 -8.96 -0.08
CA ASP A 443 -0.63 -9.91 -1.00
C ASP A 443 -0.82 -9.54 -2.48
N GLY A 444 -1.80 -8.67 -2.78
CA GLY A 444 -2.16 -8.24 -4.13
C GLY A 444 -2.91 -9.31 -4.94
N HIS A 445 -3.44 -10.36 -4.30
CA HIS A 445 -4.23 -11.41 -4.95
C HIS A 445 -5.72 -11.07 -5.09
N HIS A 446 -6.07 -9.79 -4.93
CA HIS A 446 -7.45 -9.32 -5.07
C HIS A 446 -8.07 -9.50 -6.47
N PRO A 447 -7.33 -9.63 -7.61
CA PRO A 447 -7.94 -9.94 -8.90
C PRO A 447 -8.80 -11.21 -8.89
N ILE A 448 -8.47 -12.20 -8.04
CA ILE A 448 -9.24 -13.44 -7.85
C ILE A 448 -10.70 -13.13 -7.44
N ILE A 449 -10.92 -12.09 -6.65
CA ILE A 449 -12.26 -11.65 -6.23
C ILE A 449 -13.08 -11.27 -7.47
N PHE A 450 -12.49 -10.51 -8.38
CA PHE A 450 -13.18 -10.04 -9.59
C PHE A 450 -13.39 -11.17 -10.59
N MET A 451 -12.43 -12.10 -10.68
CA MET A 451 -12.54 -13.31 -11.50
C MET A 451 -13.70 -14.21 -11.06
N GLN A 452 -13.99 -14.32 -9.76
CA GLN A 452 -15.06 -15.18 -9.26
C GLN A 452 -16.41 -14.47 -9.09
N CYS A 453 -16.42 -13.23 -8.58
CA CYS A 453 -17.64 -12.47 -8.30
C CYS A 453 -18.03 -11.47 -9.39
N GLY A 454 -17.17 -11.17 -10.36
CA GLY A 454 -17.36 -10.09 -11.33
C GLY A 454 -16.70 -8.76 -10.90
N PRO A 455 -16.70 -7.75 -11.78
CA PRO A 455 -16.05 -6.46 -11.52
C PRO A 455 -16.77 -5.67 -10.42
N VAL A 456 -16.11 -4.63 -9.91
CA VAL A 456 -16.75 -3.70 -8.96
C VAL A 456 -17.84 -2.93 -9.68
N ARG A 457 -19.11 -3.19 -9.35
CA ARG A 457 -20.26 -2.49 -9.96
C ARG A 457 -20.58 -1.19 -9.25
N HIS A 458 -20.26 -1.09 -7.96
CA HIS A 458 -20.42 0.14 -7.20
C HIS A 458 -19.33 0.26 -6.12
N ARG A 459 -18.70 1.43 -6.04
CA ARG A 459 -17.70 1.77 -5.02
C ARG A 459 -18.17 3.00 -4.26
N VAL A 460 -18.34 2.86 -2.96
CA VAL A 460 -18.70 3.98 -2.07
C VAL A 460 -17.43 4.70 -1.65
N ASN A 461 -17.37 6.01 -1.87
CA ASN A 461 -16.28 6.84 -1.38
C ASN A 461 -16.42 7.07 0.13
N ALA A 462 -15.51 6.49 0.91
CA ALA A 462 -15.52 6.57 2.37
C ALA A 462 -15.47 8.02 2.89
N ARG A 463 -14.73 8.90 2.22
CA ARG A 463 -14.57 10.31 2.63
C ARG A 463 -15.84 11.13 2.41
N ALA A 464 -16.49 10.96 1.26
CA ALA A 464 -17.78 11.60 0.99
C ALA A 464 -18.85 11.13 1.98
N GLN A 465 -18.83 9.85 2.34
CA GLN A 465 -19.73 9.28 3.33
C GLN A 465 -19.44 9.77 4.75
N ALA A 466 -18.17 9.88 5.14
CA ALA A 466 -17.79 10.42 6.45
C ALA A 466 -18.22 11.89 6.60
N ALA A 467 -18.11 12.68 5.53
CA ALA A 467 -18.57 14.07 5.50
C ALA A 467 -20.10 14.22 5.58
N ALA A 468 -20.85 13.23 5.07
CA ALA A 468 -22.32 13.24 5.12
C ALA A 468 -22.91 12.77 6.46
N ARG A 469 -22.08 12.28 7.40
CA ARG A 469 -22.54 11.82 8.71
C ARG A 469 -22.69 12.98 9.69
N PRO A 470 -23.63 12.88 10.65
CA PRO A 470 -23.93 13.96 11.58
C PRO A 470 -22.91 14.14 12.72
N PHE A 471 -21.78 13.41 12.72
CA PHE A 471 -20.80 13.43 13.80
C PHE A 471 -19.36 13.50 13.29
N GLU A 472 -18.49 14.15 14.06
CA GLU A 472 -17.07 14.32 13.71
C GLU A 472 -16.27 13.02 13.83
N HIS A 473 -15.23 12.88 13.01
CA HIS A 473 -14.30 11.74 13.03
C HIS A 473 -12.90 12.23 13.39
N LEU A 474 -12.45 11.97 14.63
CA LEU A 474 -11.20 12.49 15.18
C LEU A 474 -10.22 11.37 15.53
N VAL A 475 -8.95 11.54 15.15
CA VAL A 475 -7.84 10.72 15.65
C VAL A 475 -7.02 11.57 16.61
N LEU A 476 -6.95 11.17 17.87
CA LEU A 476 -6.11 11.74 18.91
C LEU A 476 -4.81 10.94 18.96
N VAL A 477 -3.73 11.55 18.46
CA VAL A 477 -2.41 10.91 18.48
C VAL A 477 -1.80 11.07 19.87
N GLN A 478 -1.37 9.97 20.47
CA GLN A 478 -0.71 9.93 21.78
C GLN A 478 0.75 9.51 21.62
N PRO A 479 1.70 10.46 21.46
CA PRO A 479 3.13 10.14 21.40
C PRO A 479 3.57 9.46 22.71
N THR A 480 4.29 8.35 22.59
CA THR A 480 4.86 7.64 23.75
C THR A 480 6.35 7.94 23.87
N THR A 481 6.90 7.80 25.08
CA THR A 481 8.34 7.89 25.34
C THR A 481 9.04 6.54 25.20
N PHE A 482 8.38 5.54 24.61
CA PHE A 482 8.91 4.18 24.49
C PHE A 482 10.26 4.19 23.77
N GLN A 483 11.23 3.47 24.33
CA GLN A 483 12.53 3.22 23.72
C GLN A 483 12.87 1.74 23.89
N PRO A 484 13.29 1.05 22.82
CA PRO A 484 13.66 -0.35 22.91
C PRO A 484 14.93 -0.51 23.74
N CYS A 485 14.97 -1.53 24.58
CA CYS A 485 16.15 -1.86 25.38
C CYS A 485 17.18 -2.67 24.58
N ARG A 486 16.78 -3.28 23.46
CA ARG A 486 17.63 -4.13 22.63
C ARG A 486 18.13 -3.40 21.38
N SER A 487 19.35 -3.73 20.97
CA SER A 487 19.91 -3.27 19.70
C SER A 487 19.16 -3.88 18.50
N PRO A 488 19.09 -3.19 17.35
CA PRO A 488 18.45 -3.70 16.14
C PRO A 488 19.08 -5.02 15.67
N ASP A 489 18.25 -6.01 15.32
CA ASP A 489 18.68 -7.30 14.77
C ASP A 489 18.79 -7.25 13.23
N ALA A 490 19.63 -8.09 12.63
CA ALA A 490 19.73 -8.22 11.18
C ALA A 490 18.44 -8.84 10.58
N ASP A 491 17.75 -9.71 11.31
CA ASP A 491 16.44 -10.24 10.91
C ASP A 491 15.30 -9.35 11.41
N LYS A 492 14.72 -8.59 10.48
CA LYS A 492 13.57 -7.70 10.72
C LYS A 492 12.34 -8.40 11.33
N ARG A 493 12.16 -9.71 11.13
CA ARG A 493 11.04 -10.46 11.74
C ARG A 493 11.27 -10.70 13.23
N VAL A 494 12.49 -11.04 13.60
CA VAL A 494 12.91 -11.24 14.99
C VAL A 494 12.90 -9.91 15.73
N GLU A 495 13.44 -8.85 15.10
CA GLU A 495 13.37 -7.47 15.57
C GLU A 495 11.91 -7.07 15.87
N PHE A 496 10.98 -7.35 14.94
CA PHE A 496 9.57 -7.00 15.11
C PHE A 496 8.89 -7.74 16.26
N GLN A 497 9.15 -9.05 16.43
CA GLN A 497 8.57 -9.82 17.53
C GLN A 497 9.10 -9.37 18.90
N ALA A 498 10.42 -9.10 19.00
CA ALA A 498 11.04 -8.59 20.21
C ALA A 498 10.48 -7.20 20.58
N LEU A 499 10.40 -6.30 19.61
CA LEU A 499 9.85 -4.96 19.81
C LEU A 499 8.40 -4.97 20.30
N TYR A 500 7.57 -5.87 19.76
CA TYR A 500 6.20 -6.05 20.23
C TYR A 500 6.15 -6.56 21.67
N GLN A 501 7.05 -7.45 22.06
CA GLN A 501 7.14 -7.92 23.44
C GLN A 501 7.49 -6.77 24.38
N GLU A 502 8.49 -5.96 24.03
CA GLU A 502 8.92 -4.80 24.82
C GLU A 502 7.80 -3.74 24.96
N LEU A 503 7.04 -3.48 23.88
CA LEU A 503 5.87 -2.59 23.93
C LEU A 503 4.78 -3.09 24.89
N VAL A 504 4.59 -4.40 24.98
CA VAL A 504 3.63 -5.02 25.90
C VAL A 504 4.14 -4.94 27.34
N GLU A 505 5.45 -4.97 27.52
CA GLU A 505 6.09 -4.95 28.83
C GLU A 505 6.25 -3.54 29.42
N ASP A 506 6.21 -2.49 28.60
CA ASP A 506 6.32 -1.09 29.05
C ASP A 506 5.17 -0.66 29.98
N GLU A 507 5.49 -0.54 31.27
CA GLU A 507 4.55 -0.15 32.32
C GLU A 507 4.09 1.31 32.21
N LEU A 508 4.95 2.25 31.79
CA LEU A 508 4.60 3.66 31.67
C LEU A 508 3.58 3.86 30.55
N ARG A 509 3.81 3.21 29.41
CA ARG A 509 2.91 3.19 28.26
C ARG A 509 1.56 2.57 28.62
N ASN A 510 1.58 1.41 29.28
CA ASN A 510 0.36 0.72 29.71
C ASN A 510 -0.45 1.53 30.75
N ARG A 511 0.23 2.19 31.69
CA ARG A 511 -0.43 3.07 32.67
C ARG A 511 -1.14 4.23 31.97
N ARG A 512 -0.46 4.92 31.05
CA ARG A 512 -1.06 6.00 30.25
C ARG A 512 -2.27 5.53 29.46
N ILE A 513 -2.21 4.34 28.85
CA ILE A 513 -3.36 3.74 28.16
C ILE A 513 -4.54 3.57 29.12
N CYS A 514 -4.31 3.01 30.31
CA CYS A 514 -5.36 2.83 31.31
C CYS A 514 -5.95 4.15 31.79
N ASP A 515 -5.10 5.16 32.04
CA ASP A 515 -5.52 6.49 32.47
C ASP A 515 -6.40 7.17 31.41
N ASP A 516 -6.00 7.14 30.13
CA ASP A 516 -6.79 7.70 29.03
C ASP A 516 -8.14 6.97 28.87
N VAL A 517 -8.19 5.65 29.11
CA VAL A 517 -9.42 4.86 29.08
C VAL A 517 -10.36 5.26 30.22
N VAL A 518 -9.83 5.46 31.42
CA VAL A 518 -10.60 5.91 32.60
C VAL A 518 -11.13 7.32 32.38
N GLU A 519 -10.32 8.23 31.82
CA GLU A 519 -10.75 9.59 31.46
C GLU A 519 -11.87 9.56 30.40
N SER A 520 -11.74 8.70 29.39
CA SER A 520 -12.77 8.54 28.35
C SER A 520 -14.12 8.10 28.95
N ILE A 521 -14.10 7.17 29.90
CA ILE A 521 -15.29 6.75 30.66
C ILE A 521 -15.86 7.90 31.49
N GLY A 522 -15.01 8.67 32.18
CA GLY A 522 -15.42 9.84 32.95
C GLY A 522 -16.15 10.89 32.09
N ASN A 523 -15.80 10.97 30.80
CA ASN A 523 -16.46 11.80 29.80
C ASN A 523 -17.75 11.17 29.21
N GLY A 524 -18.26 10.08 29.80
CA GLY A 524 -19.50 9.41 29.37
C GLY A 524 -19.37 8.60 28.07
N ARG A 525 -18.15 8.30 27.62
CA ARG A 525 -17.90 7.57 26.37
C ARG A 525 -18.06 6.05 26.54
N SER A 526 -18.19 5.34 25.41
CA SER A 526 -18.23 3.88 25.34
C SER A 526 -17.00 3.33 24.59
N PRO A 527 -15.88 3.15 25.30
CA PRO A 527 -14.61 2.76 24.68
C PRO A 527 -14.48 1.28 24.34
N LEU A 528 -13.84 1.03 23.20
CA LEU A 528 -13.30 -0.24 22.76
C LEU A 528 -11.77 -0.17 22.79
N VAL A 529 -11.13 -1.03 23.56
CA VAL A 529 -9.67 -1.13 23.68
C VAL A 529 -9.19 -2.35 22.89
N LEU A 530 -8.38 -2.11 21.85
CA LEU A 530 -7.87 -3.16 20.95
C LEU A 530 -6.36 -3.35 21.10
N THR A 531 -5.98 -4.61 21.32
CA THR A 531 -4.60 -5.10 21.24
C THR A 531 -4.53 -6.32 20.32
N GLU A 532 -3.34 -6.71 19.86
CA GLU A 532 -3.14 -7.90 19.03
C GLU A 532 -2.61 -9.11 19.82
N ARG A 533 -2.28 -8.95 21.11
CA ARG A 533 -1.67 -10.01 21.92
C ARG A 533 -2.45 -10.27 23.22
N ASN A 534 -2.50 -11.54 23.63
CA ASN A 534 -3.24 -11.96 24.82
C ASN A 534 -2.55 -11.54 26.13
N ASP A 535 -1.21 -11.58 26.16
CA ASP A 535 -0.41 -11.11 27.30
C ASP A 535 -0.63 -9.62 27.59
N HIS A 536 -0.71 -8.79 26.56
CA HIS A 536 -1.04 -7.38 26.69
C HIS A 536 -2.46 -7.15 27.18
N LEU A 537 -3.40 -7.95 26.68
CA LEU A 537 -4.79 -7.92 27.11
C LEU A 537 -4.91 -8.27 28.60
N ASP A 538 -4.15 -9.24 29.11
CA ASP A 538 -4.11 -9.57 30.55
C ASP A 538 -3.56 -8.40 31.40
N ARG A 539 -2.52 -7.71 30.91
CA ARG A 539 -1.95 -6.53 31.59
C ARG A 539 -2.92 -5.35 31.63
N LEU A 540 -3.57 -5.04 30.51
CA LEU A 540 -4.57 -3.98 30.42
C LEU A 540 -5.83 -4.32 31.24
N GLU A 541 -6.25 -5.59 31.27
CA GLU A 541 -7.32 -6.05 32.17
C GLU A 541 -6.95 -5.77 33.62
N THR A 542 -5.74 -6.18 34.06
CA THR A 542 -5.27 -5.97 35.44
C THR A 542 -5.23 -4.49 35.81
N GLY A 543 -4.81 -3.61 34.89
CA GLY A 543 -4.75 -2.16 35.12
C GLY A 543 -6.11 -1.46 35.16
N LEU A 544 -7.17 -2.06 34.59
CA LEU A 544 -8.52 -1.49 34.53
C LEU A 544 -9.48 -2.11 35.54
N VAL A 545 -9.19 -3.31 36.03
CA VAL A 545 -9.95 -3.98 37.09
C VAL A 545 -9.90 -3.13 38.37
N GLY A 546 -11.07 -2.93 38.99
CA GLY A 546 -11.21 -2.11 40.20
C GLY A 546 -11.56 -0.65 39.92
N THR A 547 -11.11 -0.09 38.77
CA THR A 547 -11.44 1.29 38.35
C THR A 547 -12.66 1.33 37.44
N VAL A 548 -12.82 0.33 36.56
CA VAL A 548 -13.93 0.24 35.61
C VAL A 548 -15.02 -0.67 36.15
N ARG A 549 -16.23 -0.13 36.38
CA ARG A 549 -17.39 -0.88 36.90
C ARG A 549 -17.79 -2.04 35.98
N HIS A 550 -17.89 -1.77 34.67
CA HIS A 550 -18.27 -2.77 33.67
C HIS A 550 -17.16 -3.03 32.66
N LEU A 551 -16.16 -3.79 33.08
CA LEU A 551 -15.11 -4.29 32.19
C LEU A 551 -15.52 -5.61 31.55
N VAL A 552 -15.55 -5.65 30.21
CA VAL A 552 -15.89 -6.84 29.42
C VAL A 552 -14.71 -7.22 28.55
N VAL A 553 -14.13 -8.39 28.82
CA VAL A 553 -12.93 -8.88 28.13
C VAL A 553 -13.28 -9.97 27.11
N LEU A 554 -12.86 -9.76 25.86
CA LEU A 554 -13.13 -10.61 24.72
C LEU A 554 -11.84 -11.27 24.19
N ARG A 555 -11.62 -12.51 24.64
CA ARG A 555 -10.46 -13.32 24.27
C ARG A 555 -10.75 -14.19 23.04
N ALA A 556 -9.81 -14.23 22.10
CA ALA A 556 -9.82 -15.20 21.01
C ALA A 556 -9.64 -16.62 21.59
N GLY A 557 -10.50 -17.57 21.18
CA GLY A 557 -10.42 -18.98 21.64
C GLY A 557 -11.37 -19.39 22.78
N THR A 558 -12.15 -18.46 23.36
CA THR A 558 -13.14 -18.78 24.41
C THR A 558 -14.27 -19.70 23.92
N GLY A 559 -14.77 -20.60 24.78
CA GLY A 559 -15.81 -21.57 24.45
C GLY A 559 -17.20 -20.96 24.20
N LYS A 560 -18.09 -21.70 23.51
CA LYS A 560 -19.43 -21.23 23.08
C LYS A 560 -20.32 -20.72 24.23
N LYS A 561 -20.26 -21.38 25.40
CA LYS A 561 -21.04 -21.01 26.58
C LYS A 561 -20.58 -19.66 27.16
N GLN A 562 -19.26 -19.46 27.21
CA GLN A 562 -18.64 -18.25 27.74
C GLN A 562 -18.89 -17.05 26.84
N ARG A 563 -18.80 -17.20 25.50
CA ARG A 563 -19.15 -16.11 24.57
C ARG A 563 -20.59 -15.66 24.70
N ARG A 564 -21.53 -16.61 24.85
CA ARG A 564 -22.96 -16.29 25.02
C ARG A 564 -23.21 -15.59 26.35
N ALA A 565 -22.52 -15.99 27.41
CA ALA A 565 -22.57 -15.32 28.71
C ALA A 565 -22.02 -13.89 28.64
N VAL A 566 -20.90 -13.68 27.92
CA VAL A 566 -20.32 -12.34 27.75
C VAL A 566 -21.24 -11.43 26.92
N ALA A 567 -21.82 -11.93 25.83
CA ALA A 567 -22.80 -11.17 25.05
C ALA A 567 -24.07 -10.83 25.85
N ALA A 568 -24.56 -11.78 26.66
CA ALA A 568 -25.69 -11.54 27.55
C ALA A 568 -25.36 -10.50 28.64
N ARG A 569 -24.17 -10.59 29.25
CA ARG A 569 -23.68 -9.58 30.21
C ARG A 569 -23.57 -8.22 29.56
N LEU A 570 -23.05 -8.15 28.34
CA LEU A 570 -22.92 -6.90 27.58
C LEU A 570 -24.27 -6.26 27.29
N ALA A 571 -25.28 -7.07 26.93
CA ALA A 571 -26.64 -6.61 26.67
C ALA A 571 -27.41 -6.24 27.95
N ALA A 572 -27.04 -6.81 29.10
CA ALA A 572 -27.66 -6.52 30.39
C ALA A 572 -27.17 -5.22 31.04
N ILE A 573 -26.04 -4.65 30.59
CA ILE A 573 -25.54 -3.37 31.12
C ILE A 573 -26.50 -2.25 30.69
N PRO A 574 -27.05 -1.47 31.63
CA PRO A 574 -27.93 -0.32 31.33
C PRO A 574 -27.30 0.66 30.34
N ARG A 575 -28.14 1.46 29.68
CA ARG A 575 -27.68 2.40 28.65
C ARG A 575 -26.88 3.56 29.25
N GLU A 576 -27.24 3.96 30.45
CA GLU A 576 -26.66 5.08 31.19
C GLU A 576 -25.36 4.71 31.91
N GLU A 577 -25.09 3.42 32.08
CA GLU A 577 -23.90 2.95 32.78
C GLU A 577 -22.71 2.79 31.84
N ALA A 578 -21.56 3.32 32.26
CA ALA A 578 -20.33 3.25 31.50
C ALA A 578 -19.72 1.84 31.49
N ARG A 579 -19.09 1.47 30.37
CA ARG A 579 -18.50 0.16 30.17
C ARG A 579 -17.29 0.24 29.24
N VAL A 580 -16.38 -0.70 29.40
CA VAL A 580 -15.20 -0.85 28.54
C VAL A 580 -15.21 -2.23 27.93
N ILE A 581 -14.97 -2.29 26.63
CA ILE A 581 -14.75 -3.55 25.93
C ILE A 581 -13.26 -3.67 25.65
N LEU A 582 -12.60 -4.66 26.24
CA LEU A 582 -11.20 -4.97 25.96
C LEU A 582 -11.13 -6.22 25.09
N ALA A 583 -10.48 -6.16 23.94
CA ALA A 583 -10.50 -7.26 22.98
C ALA A 583 -9.23 -7.40 22.15
N THR A 584 -9.04 -8.61 21.63
CA THR A 584 -8.04 -8.83 20.58
C THR A 584 -8.57 -8.39 19.22
N GLY A 585 -7.72 -7.78 18.39
CA GLY A 585 -8.05 -7.30 17.04
C GLY A 585 -8.66 -8.40 16.16
N LYS A 586 -8.13 -9.62 16.24
CA LYS A 586 -8.72 -10.81 15.57
C LYS A 586 -10.17 -11.06 15.93
N TYR A 587 -10.61 -10.78 17.16
CA TYR A 587 -12.00 -11.01 17.59
C TYR A 587 -12.95 -9.92 17.07
N VAL A 588 -12.52 -8.66 17.10
CA VAL A 588 -13.38 -7.50 16.81
C VAL A 588 -13.33 -7.07 15.35
N GLY A 589 -12.23 -7.35 14.64
CA GLY A 589 -12.07 -7.00 13.23
C GLY A 589 -13.19 -7.49 12.33
N GLU A 590 -13.79 -8.65 12.66
CA GLU A 590 -14.82 -9.30 11.84
C GLU A 590 -15.96 -9.85 12.71
N GLY A 591 -17.16 -9.23 12.60
CA GLY A 591 -18.41 -9.76 13.14
C GLY A 591 -18.77 -9.36 14.57
N PHE A 592 -18.11 -8.37 15.16
CA PHE A 592 -18.58 -7.73 16.40
C PHE A 592 -19.55 -6.58 16.09
N ASP A 593 -20.70 -6.57 16.76
CA ASP A 593 -21.76 -5.59 16.57
C ASP A 593 -22.16 -4.96 17.90
N ASP A 594 -21.81 -3.69 18.07
CA ASP A 594 -22.26 -2.87 19.18
C ASP A 594 -22.39 -1.40 18.75
N PRO A 595 -23.63 -0.85 18.67
CA PRO A 595 -23.87 0.50 18.18
C PRO A 595 -23.46 1.60 19.16
N ARG A 596 -23.33 1.30 20.47
CA ARG A 596 -22.99 2.28 21.51
C ARG A 596 -21.54 2.74 21.43
N LEU A 597 -20.65 1.99 20.76
CA LEU A 597 -19.23 2.30 20.68
C LEU A 597 -18.97 3.63 19.98
N ASP A 598 -18.23 4.52 20.63
CA ASP A 598 -17.86 5.85 20.10
C ASP A 598 -16.36 6.14 20.14
N THR A 599 -15.61 5.39 20.96
CA THR A 599 -14.18 5.61 21.20
C THR A 599 -13.41 4.32 20.98
N LEU A 600 -12.29 4.39 20.26
CA LEU A 600 -11.38 3.27 20.02
C LEU A 600 -9.99 3.61 20.55
N PHE A 601 -9.42 2.72 21.36
CA PHE A 601 -8.03 2.76 21.77
C PHE A 601 -7.24 1.71 20.99
N LEU A 602 -6.33 2.16 20.13
CA LEU A 602 -5.44 1.29 19.37
C LEU A 602 -4.11 1.16 20.11
N THR A 603 -4.01 0.15 20.98
CA THR A 603 -2.90 0.05 21.95
C THR A 603 -1.65 -0.61 21.39
N LEU A 604 -1.71 -1.28 20.24
CA LEU A 604 -0.55 -1.81 19.52
C LEU A 604 -0.51 -1.33 18.05
N PRO A 605 0.70 -1.14 17.49
CA PRO A 605 0.86 -0.53 16.18
C PRO A 605 0.46 -1.49 15.05
N VAL A 606 -0.67 -1.25 14.38
CA VAL A 606 -1.01 -1.89 13.09
C VAL A 606 -0.49 -1.05 11.93
N SER A 607 -0.33 -1.63 10.74
CA SER A 607 0.19 -0.91 9.56
C SER A 607 -0.65 -1.06 8.29
N TRP A 608 -1.67 -1.93 8.31
CA TRP A 608 -2.49 -2.18 7.13
C TRP A 608 -3.75 -1.32 7.13
N ARG A 609 -3.93 -0.49 6.09
CA ARG A 609 -5.10 0.38 5.87
C ARG A 609 -6.43 -0.39 5.99
N GLY A 610 -6.51 -1.61 5.44
CA GLY A 610 -7.74 -2.41 5.53
C GLY A 610 -8.14 -2.74 6.98
N THR A 611 -7.18 -3.11 7.82
CA THR A 611 -7.41 -3.36 9.25
C THR A 611 -7.84 -2.10 9.98
N VAL A 612 -7.18 -0.97 9.69
CA VAL A 612 -7.54 0.35 10.26
C VAL A 612 -8.97 0.73 9.90
N ALA A 613 -9.35 0.61 8.61
CA ALA A 613 -10.69 0.90 8.14
C ALA A 613 -11.76 -0.01 8.78
N GLN A 614 -11.44 -1.30 8.96
CA GLN A 614 -12.32 -2.24 9.65
C GLN A 614 -12.55 -1.85 11.11
N TYR A 615 -11.49 -1.51 11.85
CA TYR A 615 -11.57 -1.12 13.26
C TYR A 615 -12.31 0.22 13.43
N ALA A 616 -11.89 1.24 12.69
CA ALA A 616 -12.51 2.57 12.72
C ALA A 616 -14.01 2.50 12.37
N GLY A 617 -14.37 1.72 11.35
CA GLY A 617 -15.76 1.63 10.93
C GLY A 617 -16.70 0.87 11.87
N ARG A 618 -16.19 0.21 12.93
CA ARG A 618 -17.05 -0.29 14.02
C ARG A 618 -17.66 0.86 14.83
N LEU A 619 -16.98 2.00 14.87
CA LEU A 619 -17.45 3.21 15.54
C LEU A 619 -18.43 4.02 14.69
N HIS A 620 -18.76 3.62 13.46
CA HIS A 620 -19.54 4.46 12.54
C HIS A 620 -21.04 4.22 12.57
N ARG A 621 -21.51 3.35 13.48
CA ARG A 621 -22.92 3.05 13.64
C ARG A 621 -23.65 4.24 14.30
N LEU A 622 -24.83 4.56 13.78
CA LEU A 622 -25.72 5.59 14.34
C LEU A 622 -26.23 5.14 15.72
N TYR A 623 -26.25 6.08 16.65
CA TYR A 623 -26.81 5.93 18.00
C TYR A 623 -27.23 7.31 18.50
N ASP A 624 -28.38 7.42 19.18
CA ASP A 624 -29.08 8.69 19.42
C ASP A 624 -28.23 9.75 20.15
N ASP A 625 -27.29 9.33 21.01
CA ASP A 625 -26.44 10.23 21.81
C ASP A 625 -25.06 10.55 21.19
N LYS A 626 -24.80 10.10 19.95
CA LYS A 626 -23.45 10.08 19.39
C LYS A 626 -23.10 11.35 18.62
N ARG A 627 -22.29 12.21 19.23
CA ARG A 627 -21.87 13.53 18.70
C ARG A 627 -20.58 13.51 17.88
N ASP A 628 -19.63 12.66 18.27
CA ASP A 628 -18.32 12.53 17.64
C ASP A 628 -17.73 11.15 17.94
N VAL A 629 -16.83 10.70 17.06
CA VAL A 629 -16.12 9.43 17.16
C VAL A 629 -14.64 9.69 17.31
N ARG A 630 -14.01 9.05 18.31
CA ARG A 630 -12.59 9.27 18.65
C ARG A 630 -11.77 8.00 18.51
N ILE A 631 -10.57 8.13 17.94
CA ILE A 631 -9.56 7.07 17.93
C ILE A 631 -8.33 7.58 18.67
N TYR A 632 -7.93 6.91 19.73
CA TYR A 632 -6.65 7.13 20.40
C TYR A 632 -5.60 6.21 19.75
N ASP A 633 -4.61 6.79 19.06
CA ASP A 633 -3.51 6.07 18.44
C ASP A 633 -2.20 6.36 19.19
N TYR A 634 -1.66 5.34 19.86
CA TYR A 634 -0.40 5.46 20.58
C TYR A 634 0.78 5.38 19.60
N ALA A 635 1.46 6.51 19.43
CA ALA A 635 2.51 6.69 18.43
C ALA A 635 3.91 6.57 19.07
N ASP A 636 4.55 5.43 18.83
CA ASP A 636 5.89 5.12 19.31
C ASP A 636 6.96 5.69 18.35
N LEU A 637 7.09 7.03 18.29
CA LEU A 637 7.84 7.76 17.27
C LEU A 637 9.37 7.64 17.38
N ASN A 638 9.89 7.27 18.55
CA ASN A 638 11.32 7.10 18.78
C ASN A 638 11.91 5.86 18.08
N VAL A 639 11.06 4.99 17.53
CA VAL A 639 11.50 3.78 16.82
C VAL A 639 11.22 3.94 15.32
N PRO A 640 12.25 4.01 14.45
CA PRO A 640 12.06 4.28 13.01
C PRO A 640 11.11 3.32 12.29
N MET A 641 11.05 2.06 12.72
CA MET A 641 10.09 1.09 12.18
C MET A 641 8.64 1.44 12.56
N LEU A 642 8.39 1.78 13.84
CA LEU A 642 7.06 2.11 14.34
C LEU A 642 6.57 3.47 13.83
N ALA A 643 7.47 4.45 13.68
CA ALA A 643 7.18 5.72 13.03
C ALA A 643 6.67 5.54 11.59
N ARG A 644 7.36 4.72 10.77
CA ARG A 644 6.89 4.39 9.42
C ARG A 644 5.55 3.65 9.42
N MET A 645 5.27 2.83 10.43
CA MET A 645 3.97 2.17 10.58
C MET A 645 2.88 3.19 10.94
N PHE A 646 3.18 4.15 11.81
CA PHE A 646 2.30 5.25 12.16
C PHE A 646 1.95 6.11 10.94
N ASP A 647 2.92 6.49 10.09
CA ASP A 647 2.66 7.23 8.85
C ASP A 647 1.71 6.48 7.90
N ARG A 648 1.82 5.15 7.85
CA ARG A 648 0.89 4.32 7.07
C ARG A 648 -0.51 4.28 7.69
N ARG A 649 -0.63 4.31 9.03
CA ARG A 649 -1.93 4.43 9.72
C ARG A 649 -2.57 5.79 9.49
N CYS A 650 -1.81 6.88 9.58
CA CYS A 650 -2.30 8.23 9.30
C CYS A 650 -2.97 8.31 7.93
N ARG A 651 -2.28 7.83 6.88
CA ARG A 651 -2.86 7.72 5.54
C ARG A 651 -4.12 6.85 5.50
N GLY A 652 -4.17 5.79 6.33
CA GLY A 652 -5.36 4.95 6.50
C GLY A 652 -6.55 5.69 7.13
N TYR A 653 -6.31 6.49 8.17
CA TYR A 653 -7.35 7.30 8.81
C TYR A 653 -7.90 8.38 7.88
N GLU A 654 -7.01 9.09 7.19
CA GLU A 654 -7.38 10.13 6.22
C GLU A 654 -8.22 9.56 5.07
N ALA A 655 -7.86 8.38 4.57
CA ALA A 655 -8.64 7.68 3.54
C ALA A 655 -10.06 7.33 3.99
N VAL A 656 -10.25 7.09 5.30
CA VAL A 656 -11.57 6.83 5.91
C VAL A 656 -12.33 8.13 6.22
N GLY A 657 -11.66 9.29 6.16
CA GLY A 657 -12.25 10.61 6.41
C GLY A 657 -12.06 11.13 7.83
N TYR A 658 -11.11 10.59 8.60
CA TYR A 658 -10.78 11.12 9.93
C TYR A 658 -9.86 12.34 9.84
N LYS A 659 -10.08 13.30 10.74
CA LYS A 659 -9.17 14.41 11.00
C LYS A 659 -8.17 14.01 12.07
N ILE A 660 -6.88 14.09 11.76
CA ILE A 660 -5.80 13.73 12.68
C ILE A 660 -5.42 14.95 13.52
N LEU A 661 -5.50 14.81 14.84
CA LEU A 661 -5.08 15.80 15.82
C LEU A 661 -3.76 15.35 16.44
N LEU A 662 -2.68 16.00 16.00
CA LEU A 662 -1.32 15.82 16.54
C LEU A 662 -1.07 16.85 17.65
N PRO A 663 -0.73 16.42 18.89
CA PRO A 663 -0.22 17.32 19.91
C PRO A 663 1.17 17.84 19.54
N ALA A 664 1.55 19.01 20.05
CA ALA A 664 2.85 19.63 19.81
C ALA A 664 4.05 18.75 20.24
N SER A 665 3.84 17.82 21.16
CA SER A 665 4.80 16.82 21.65
C SER A 665 5.15 15.71 20.64
N ALA A 666 4.58 15.74 19.43
CA ALA A 666 4.75 14.69 18.41
C ALA A 666 5.87 14.94 17.40
N ILE A 667 6.71 15.96 17.57
CA ILE A 667 7.83 16.26 16.67
C ILE A 667 9.12 15.71 17.29
N PRO A 668 9.71 14.61 16.77
CA PRO A 668 10.96 14.07 17.29
C PRO A 668 12.05 15.15 17.28
N GLY A 669 12.68 15.40 18.43
CA GLY A 669 13.70 16.44 18.60
C GLY A 669 13.20 17.84 19.00
N TRP A 670 11.88 18.05 19.16
CA TRP A 670 11.33 19.27 19.75
C TRP A 670 11.24 19.15 21.29
N PRO A 671 11.53 20.22 22.07
CA PRO A 671 11.43 20.17 23.53
C PRO A 671 10.00 19.88 24.00
N ALA A 672 9.83 18.85 24.84
CA ALA A 672 8.51 18.36 25.26
C ALA A 672 7.73 19.35 26.15
N ASP A 673 8.44 20.28 26.77
CA ASP A 673 7.93 21.34 27.64
C ASP A 673 7.47 22.59 26.90
N VAL A 674 7.76 22.72 25.60
CA VAL A 674 7.37 23.89 24.79
C VAL A 674 6.19 23.55 23.86
N VAL A 675 5.03 24.12 24.17
CA VAL A 675 3.78 23.88 23.45
C VAL A 675 3.68 24.73 22.17
N LEU A 676 3.57 24.06 21.03
CA LEU A 676 3.26 24.68 19.74
C LEU A 676 1.74 24.94 19.59
N PRO A 677 1.33 26.07 18.97
CA PRO A 677 -0.06 26.31 18.62
C PRO A 677 -0.67 25.19 17.77
N SER A 678 -1.94 24.84 18.04
CA SER A 678 -2.67 23.78 17.35
C SER A 678 -3.41 24.24 16.09
N ASP A 679 -3.35 25.54 15.78
CA ASP A 679 -4.05 26.17 14.66
C ASP A 679 -3.57 25.64 13.29
N PRO A 680 -4.47 25.28 12.35
CA PRO A 680 -4.10 24.75 11.04
C PRO A 680 -3.33 25.73 10.15
N VAL A 681 -3.62 27.03 10.22
CA VAL A 681 -2.92 28.08 9.46
C VAL A 681 -1.52 28.24 10.02
N TRP A 682 -1.38 28.27 11.34
CA TRP A 682 -0.08 28.28 12.01
C TRP A 682 0.76 27.05 11.62
N LYS A 683 0.19 25.84 11.63
CA LYS A 683 0.94 24.63 11.24
C LYS A 683 1.40 24.69 9.78
N ARG A 684 0.57 25.18 8.86
CA ARG A 684 0.96 25.32 7.45
C ARG A 684 2.14 26.28 7.31
N ASP A 685 2.06 27.44 7.95
CA ASP A 685 2.99 28.54 7.74
C ASP A 685 4.32 28.35 8.51
N TYR A 686 4.34 27.62 9.63
CA TYR A 686 5.53 27.48 10.50
C TYR A 686 6.17 26.08 10.50
N SER A 687 5.58 25.08 9.81
CA SER A 687 6.09 23.70 9.83
C SER A 687 7.50 23.54 9.23
N GLY A 688 7.85 24.33 8.21
CA GLY A 688 9.19 24.34 7.63
C GLY A 688 10.25 24.76 8.64
N SER A 689 10.04 25.92 9.28
CA SER A 689 10.91 26.45 10.33
C SER A 689 11.07 25.51 11.53
N VAL A 690 9.99 24.86 11.97
CA VAL A 690 10.07 23.86 13.06
C VAL A 690 10.93 22.66 12.66
N ARG A 691 10.80 22.15 11.43
CA ARG A 691 11.67 21.05 10.94
C ARG A 691 13.13 21.46 10.87
N ARG A 692 13.42 22.69 10.42
CA ARG A 692 14.78 23.25 10.37
C ARG A 692 15.39 23.36 11.76
N LEU A 693 14.65 23.90 12.73
CA LEU A 693 15.08 24.00 14.13
C LEU A 693 15.40 22.64 14.75
N VAL A 694 14.55 21.65 14.51
CA VAL A 694 14.78 20.27 14.95
C VAL A 694 16.04 19.67 14.32
N ARG A 695 16.18 19.81 13.00
CA ARG A 695 17.32 19.26 12.24
C ARG A 695 18.65 19.82 12.73
N ASP A 696 18.70 21.11 12.97
CA ASP A 696 19.93 21.79 13.35
C ASP A 696 20.13 21.84 14.89
N GLY A 697 19.28 21.20 15.68
CA GLY A 697 19.29 21.21 17.14
C GLY A 697 18.56 22.42 17.75
N VAL A 698 17.61 22.12 18.65
CA VAL A 698 16.80 23.13 19.35
C VAL A 698 16.73 22.83 20.85
N ASP A 699 16.99 23.85 21.68
CA ASP A 699 16.83 23.81 23.14
C ASP A 699 15.50 24.48 23.58
N THR A 700 15.06 24.21 24.81
CA THR A 700 13.82 24.79 25.38
C THR A 700 13.76 26.32 25.24
N PRO A 701 14.82 27.09 25.56
CA PRO A 701 14.75 28.53 25.42
C PRO A 701 14.65 29.04 23.97
N LEU A 702 15.33 28.41 23.01
CA LEU A 702 15.22 28.76 21.58
C LEU A 702 13.82 28.43 21.05
N ALA A 703 13.28 27.27 21.42
CA ALA A 703 11.91 26.88 21.10
C ALA A 703 10.88 27.86 21.69
N SER A 704 11.11 28.34 22.91
CA SER A 704 10.23 29.32 23.56
C SER A 704 10.27 30.68 22.85
N LEU A 705 11.46 31.15 22.44
CA LEU A 705 11.62 32.38 21.67
C LEU A 705 10.96 32.29 20.29
N PHE A 706 11.06 31.13 19.62
CA PHE A 706 10.36 30.87 18.36
C PHE A 706 8.84 30.99 18.52
N VAL A 707 8.27 30.36 19.54
CA VAL A 707 6.82 30.43 19.81
C VAL A 707 6.38 31.86 20.12
N CYS A 708 7.19 32.64 20.85
CA CYS A 708 6.91 34.06 21.10
C CYS A 708 6.94 34.90 19.82
N ALA A 709 7.95 34.71 18.96
CA ALA A 709 8.04 35.38 17.66
C ALA A 709 6.86 35.00 16.74
N ALA A 710 6.46 33.73 16.72
CA ALA A 710 5.37 33.21 15.89
C ALA A 710 3.96 33.51 16.40
N ARG A 711 3.79 33.96 17.67
CA ARG A 711 2.49 34.33 18.27
C ARG A 711 2.09 35.79 18.05
N ALA A 712 3.05 36.68 17.77
CA ALA A 712 2.85 38.13 17.89
C ALA A 712 2.41 38.86 16.60
N VAL A 713 1.83 38.16 15.62
CA VAL A 713 1.38 38.77 14.35
C VAL A 713 -0.14 38.94 14.34
N SER A 714 -0.63 39.94 15.08
CA SER A 714 -1.94 40.56 14.83
C SER A 714 -1.68 41.98 14.32
N PRO A 715 -2.24 42.39 13.16
CA PRO A 715 -1.87 43.65 12.50
C PRO A 715 -2.12 44.94 13.32
N ASP A 716 -2.98 44.91 14.34
CA ASP A 716 -3.56 46.11 14.96
C ASP A 716 -3.25 46.31 16.46
N ALA A 717 -2.15 45.78 17.02
CA ALA A 717 -1.85 45.91 18.45
C ALA A 717 -0.60 46.75 18.76
N GLU A 718 -0.63 47.53 19.86
CA GLU A 718 0.48 48.27 20.50
C GLU A 718 1.75 47.42 20.81
N GLY A 719 1.76 46.12 20.47
CA GLY A 719 2.83 45.16 20.69
C GLY A 719 3.89 45.05 19.58
N ALA A 720 3.85 45.85 18.51
CA ALA A 720 4.78 45.75 17.37
C ALA A 720 6.27 45.86 17.78
N GLY A 721 6.61 46.77 18.71
CA GLY A 721 7.97 46.90 19.24
C GLY A 721 8.43 45.68 20.06
N ARG A 722 7.51 45.06 20.81
CA ARG A 722 7.78 43.83 21.58
C ARG A 722 7.92 42.61 20.66
N ALA A 723 7.14 42.55 19.58
CA ALA A 723 7.23 41.52 18.55
C ALA A 723 8.57 41.59 17.79
N ARG A 724 9.02 42.81 17.46
CA ARG A 724 10.35 43.05 16.85
C ARG A 724 11.47 42.56 17.77
N SER A 725 11.45 42.95 19.04
CA SER A 725 12.45 42.52 20.04
C SER A 725 12.46 41.00 20.26
N ALA A 726 11.30 40.33 20.24
CA ALA A 726 11.23 38.87 20.34
C ALA A 726 11.80 38.16 19.09
N THR A 727 11.57 38.73 17.90
CA THR A 727 12.05 38.18 16.62
C THR A 727 13.56 38.38 16.47
N GLU A 728 14.08 39.56 16.82
CA GLU A 728 15.52 39.85 16.91
C GLU A 728 16.21 38.91 17.89
N GLY A 729 15.65 38.75 19.09
CA GLY A 729 16.18 37.84 20.12
C GLY A 729 16.16 36.38 19.68
N PHE A 730 15.11 35.94 18.97
CA PHE A 730 15.04 34.61 18.39
C PHE A 730 16.12 34.39 17.32
N LEU A 731 16.22 35.29 16.33
CA LEU A 731 17.20 35.16 15.24
C LEU A 731 18.64 35.21 15.77
N TYR A 732 18.92 36.14 16.69
CA TYR A 732 20.23 36.23 17.32
C TYR A 732 20.62 34.96 18.04
N ARG A 733 19.75 34.44 18.92
CA ARG A 733 20.03 33.20 19.64
C ARG A 733 20.21 32.05 18.66
N ARG A 734 19.43 32.00 17.58
CA ARG A 734 19.57 30.98 16.55
C ARG A 734 20.94 31.03 15.87
N LEU A 735 21.44 32.23 15.55
CA LEU A 735 22.78 32.43 15.00
C LEU A 735 23.88 32.05 16.01
N GLU A 736 23.64 32.23 17.31
CA GLU A 736 24.59 31.80 18.36
C GLU A 736 24.64 30.27 18.54
N THR A 737 23.55 29.56 18.21
CA THR A 737 23.50 28.09 18.28
C THR A 737 24.16 27.39 17.09
N LEU A 738 24.42 28.10 15.99
CA LEU A 738 25.04 27.56 14.78
C LEU A 738 26.58 27.71 14.84
N GLU A 739 27.32 26.66 14.49
CA GLU A 739 28.79 26.67 14.57
C GLU A 739 29.42 27.75 13.67
N GLU A 740 28.81 28.05 12.52
CA GLU A 740 29.33 28.97 11.52
C GLU A 740 29.18 30.46 11.90
N THR A 741 28.26 30.76 12.82
CA THR A 741 27.86 32.12 13.20
C THR A 741 28.00 32.45 14.67
N LYS A 742 28.28 31.46 15.53
CA LYS A 742 28.48 31.63 16.97
C LYS A 742 29.54 32.70 17.28
N GLY A 743 29.17 33.68 18.10
CA GLY A 743 30.01 34.79 18.54
C GLY A 743 30.31 35.86 17.49
N ARG A 744 29.66 35.80 16.31
CA ARG A 744 29.95 36.73 15.19
C ARG A 744 28.97 37.88 15.06
N PHE A 745 27.75 37.71 15.55
CA PHE A 745 26.72 38.75 15.50
C PHE A 745 26.58 39.46 16.84
N ARG A 746 26.17 40.73 16.78
CA ARG A 746 25.75 41.54 17.92
C ARG A 746 24.41 42.17 17.61
N VAL A 747 23.52 42.24 18.60
CA VAL A 747 22.16 42.79 18.46
C VAL A 747 22.16 44.28 18.79
N ASN A 748 21.35 45.08 18.08
CA ASN A 748 21.09 46.50 18.31
C ASN A 748 22.39 47.33 18.42
N VAL A 749 23.21 47.26 17.37
CA VAL A 749 24.51 47.93 17.33
C VAL A 749 24.39 49.31 16.72
N THR A 750 24.86 50.33 17.44
CA THR A 750 24.98 51.69 16.93
C THR A 750 26.32 51.90 16.23
N LEU A 751 26.28 52.29 14.96
CA LEU A 751 27.42 52.65 14.13
C LEU A 751 27.58 54.19 14.09
N PRO A 752 28.81 54.72 14.08
CA PRO A 752 29.07 56.16 13.95
C PRO A 752 28.92 56.64 12.49
N ILE A 753 27.75 56.37 11.90
CA ILE A 753 27.36 56.78 10.55
C ILE A 753 26.28 57.83 10.71
N ALA A 754 26.47 59.01 10.12
CA ALA A 754 25.50 60.08 10.21
C ALA A 754 24.24 59.74 9.40
N PHE A 755 23.08 59.73 10.05
CA PHE A 755 21.80 59.38 9.45
C PHE A 755 20.65 60.15 10.11
N ASP A 756 19.72 60.69 9.31
CA ASP A 756 18.56 61.49 9.75
C ASP A 756 18.89 62.63 10.74
N GLY A 757 20.04 63.29 10.57
CA GLY A 757 20.47 64.40 11.44
C GLY A 757 21.11 63.97 12.77
N PHE A 758 21.20 62.66 13.04
CA PHE A 758 21.91 62.09 14.17
C PHE A 758 23.26 61.54 13.71
N GLY A 759 24.30 61.67 14.53
CA GLY A 759 25.66 61.19 14.21
C GLY A 759 25.84 59.67 14.31
N GLN A 760 24.75 58.91 14.40
CA GLN A 760 24.73 57.50 14.76
C GLN A 760 23.58 56.78 14.04
N LEU A 761 23.82 55.54 13.59
CA LEU A 761 22.87 54.67 12.88
C LEU A 761 22.81 53.31 13.59
N GLU A 762 21.63 52.89 14.04
CA GLU A 762 21.41 51.60 14.71
C GLU A 762 21.10 50.48 13.70
N VAL A 763 21.65 49.28 13.92
CA VAL A 763 21.44 48.07 13.10
C VAL A 763 20.97 46.92 14.00
N ASP A 764 19.93 46.19 13.58
CA ASP A 764 19.32 45.13 14.39
C ASP A 764 20.27 43.97 14.70
N LEU A 765 20.97 43.43 13.69
CA LEU A 765 22.08 42.51 13.91
C LEU A 765 23.29 42.85 13.04
N LEU A 766 24.47 42.93 13.66
CA LEU A 766 25.72 43.27 12.98
C LEU A 766 26.77 42.17 13.11
N CYS A 767 27.27 41.71 11.97
CA CYS A 767 28.49 40.91 11.86
C CYS A 767 29.63 41.81 11.37
N ALA A 768 30.41 42.33 12.33
CA ALA A 768 31.41 43.37 12.09
C ALA A 768 32.61 42.86 11.26
N ASP A 769 33.02 41.60 11.46
CA ASP A 769 34.13 40.96 10.75
C ASP A 769 33.84 40.74 9.26
N ALA A 770 32.60 40.38 8.91
CA ALA A 770 32.19 40.20 7.51
C ALA A 770 31.58 41.47 6.89
N ARG A 771 31.42 42.54 7.68
CA ARG A 771 30.65 43.75 7.34
C ARG A 771 29.26 43.41 6.78
N VAL A 772 28.52 42.55 7.47
CA VAL A 772 27.12 42.21 7.13
C VAL A 772 26.22 42.81 8.20
N ALA A 773 25.25 43.62 7.76
CA ALA A 773 24.20 44.20 8.58
C ALA A 773 22.88 43.49 8.23
N VAL A 774 22.15 43.02 9.23
CA VAL A 774 20.83 42.40 9.09
C VAL A 774 19.78 43.31 9.74
N GLU A 775 18.73 43.60 9.00
CA GLU A 775 17.61 44.46 9.40
C GLU A 775 16.30 43.66 9.32
N LEU A 776 15.46 43.77 10.35
CA LEU A 776 14.19 43.05 10.50
C LEU A 776 13.03 44.04 10.55
N ASP A 777 12.23 44.07 9.49
CA ASP A 777 11.13 45.02 9.36
C ASP A 777 9.77 44.42 9.71
N GLY A 778 8.95 45.18 10.43
CA GLY A 778 7.53 44.85 10.59
C GLY A 778 6.72 45.15 9.32
N ALA A 779 5.62 44.43 9.10
CA ALA A 779 4.74 44.61 7.92
C ALA A 779 4.25 46.06 7.73
N GLN A 780 4.15 46.84 8.81
CA GLN A 780 3.79 48.26 8.81
C GLN A 780 4.78 49.18 8.07
N HIS A 781 6.04 48.79 7.90
CA HIS A 781 7.06 49.58 7.18
C HIS A 781 6.85 49.58 5.66
N LEU A 782 6.14 48.59 5.12
CA LEU A 782 5.78 48.51 3.70
C LEU A 782 4.52 49.31 3.36
N ALA A 783 3.66 49.58 4.36
CA ALA A 783 2.41 50.31 4.18
C ALA A 783 2.58 51.84 4.30
N ASP A 784 3.68 52.33 4.90
CA ASP A 784 4.00 53.75 5.02
C ASP A 784 5.13 54.17 4.03
N PRO A 785 4.82 54.98 2.99
CA PRO A 785 5.81 55.47 2.04
C PRO A 785 6.94 56.31 2.68
N ILE A 786 6.74 56.89 3.86
CA ILE A 786 7.76 57.66 4.56
C ILE A 786 8.78 56.71 5.22
N ALA A 787 8.29 55.71 5.97
CA ALA A 787 9.13 54.65 6.54
C ALA A 787 9.94 53.92 5.46
N TYR A 788 9.30 53.52 4.37
CA TYR A 788 9.97 52.86 3.24
C TYR A 788 11.14 53.69 2.67
N ARG A 789 10.93 55.00 2.43
CA ARG A 789 11.99 55.88 1.91
C ARG A 789 13.13 56.05 2.90
N ARG A 790 12.83 56.11 4.20
CA ARG A 790 13.82 56.19 5.27
C ARG A 790 14.69 54.93 5.29
N ASP A 791 14.09 53.74 5.24
CA ASP A 791 14.81 52.48 5.25
C ASP A 791 15.73 52.32 4.02
N ARG A 792 15.31 52.82 2.85
CA ARG A 792 16.18 52.84 1.64
C ARG A 792 17.37 53.78 1.76
N ARG A 793 17.22 54.95 2.40
CA ARG A 793 18.36 55.82 2.70
C ARG A 793 19.29 55.17 3.73
N LYS A 794 18.74 54.43 4.69
CA LYS A 794 19.51 53.67 5.70
C LYS A 794 20.35 52.59 5.02
N ASP A 795 19.76 51.83 4.11
CA ASP A 795 20.46 50.83 3.29
C ASP A 795 21.61 51.47 2.51
N GLN A 796 21.36 52.62 1.86
CA GLN A 796 22.37 53.35 1.10
C GLN A 796 23.53 53.81 2.01
N ALA A 797 23.25 54.39 3.17
CA ALA A 797 24.28 54.85 4.10
C ALA A 797 25.16 53.70 4.62
N LEU A 798 24.56 52.54 4.91
CA LEU A 798 25.30 51.33 5.28
C LEU A 798 26.19 50.82 4.12
N GLN A 799 25.66 50.80 2.90
CA GLN A 799 26.39 50.36 1.72
C GLN A 799 27.55 51.28 1.35
N GLU A 800 27.38 52.60 1.45
CA GLU A 800 28.45 53.60 1.26
C GLU A 800 29.60 53.40 2.26
N ASN A 801 29.29 52.88 3.45
CA ASN A 801 30.26 52.52 4.48
C ASN A 801 30.80 51.07 4.36
N GLY A 802 30.47 50.39 3.26
CA GLY A 802 31.01 49.08 2.89
C GLY A 802 30.32 47.88 3.56
N TYR A 803 29.14 48.08 4.15
CA TYR A 803 28.32 46.99 4.69
C TYR A 803 27.46 46.34 3.61
N PHE A 804 27.29 45.03 3.69
CA PHE A 804 26.25 44.31 2.97
C PHE A 804 24.97 44.29 3.81
N VAL A 805 23.89 44.85 3.29
CA VAL A 805 22.63 44.94 4.02
C VAL A 805 21.71 43.80 3.58
N LEU A 806 21.32 42.98 4.54
CA LEU A 806 20.28 41.95 4.39
C LEU A 806 19.04 42.43 5.14
N ARG A 807 17.92 42.52 4.44
CA ARG A 807 16.66 43.00 5.02
C ARG A 807 15.61 41.92 4.87
N PHE A 808 14.98 41.53 5.98
CA PHE A 808 13.94 40.51 6.03
C PHE A 808 12.70 41.05 6.72
N LEU A 809 11.52 40.53 6.39
CA LEU A 809 10.35 40.81 7.21
C LEU A 809 10.44 40.01 8.51
N ALA A 810 9.98 40.61 9.61
CA ALA A 810 9.94 39.94 10.90
C ALA A 810 9.10 38.64 10.85
N GLU A 811 8.06 38.60 10.01
CA GLU A 811 7.28 37.38 9.80
C GLU A 811 8.04 36.29 9.04
N ASP A 812 8.96 36.63 8.15
CA ASP A 812 9.76 35.67 7.37
C ASP A 812 10.74 34.92 8.27
N VAL A 813 11.25 35.58 9.32
CA VAL A 813 12.10 34.92 10.33
C VAL A 813 11.34 33.76 11.01
N GLY A 814 10.02 33.88 11.14
CA GLY A 814 9.17 32.81 11.66
C GLY A 814 8.74 31.80 10.59
N LYS A 815 8.20 32.26 9.47
CA LYS A 815 7.56 31.42 8.44
C LYS A 815 8.56 30.75 7.48
N GLU A 816 9.61 31.46 7.11
CA GLU A 816 10.57 31.12 6.05
C GLU A 816 12.01 31.07 6.60
N LEU A 817 12.19 30.49 7.79
CA LEU A 817 13.48 30.50 8.51
C LEU A 817 14.63 29.89 7.71
N ASP A 818 14.35 28.87 6.89
CA ASP A 818 15.33 28.25 5.99
C ASP A 818 15.94 29.28 5.03
N LEU A 819 15.10 30.07 4.36
CA LEU A 819 15.52 31.07 3.40
C LEU A 819 16.36 32.17 4.07
N VAL A 820 15.93 32.63 5.25
CA VAL A 820 16.62 33.67 6.02
C VAL A 820 18.02 33.20 6.42
N LEU A 821 18.13 32.04 7.06
CA LEU A 821 19.42 31.50 7.51
C LEU A 821 20.35 31.19 6.34
N ASP A 822 19.86 30.53 5.29
CA ASP A 822 20.68 30.18 4.14
C ASP A 822 21.19 31.44 3.41
N THR A 823 20.40 32.51 3.38
CA THR A 823 20.81 33.82 2.81
C THR A 823 21.91 34.47 3.65
N ILE A 824 21.77 34.47 4.99
CA ILE A 824 22.79 34.99 5.90
C ILE A 824 24.10 34.20 5.75
N LEU A 825 24.03 32.86 5.82
CA LEU A 825 25.20 31.99 5.71
C LEU A 825 25.90 32.12 4.36
N ARG A 826 25.14 32.21 3.26
CA ARG A 826 25.68 32.45 1.91
C ARG A 826 26.40 33.79 1.83
N SER A 827 25.82 34.84 2.40
CA SER A 827 26.41 36.20 2.40
C SER A 827 27.71 36.24 3.19
N LEU A 828 27.77 35.56 4.34
CA LEU A 828 28.99 35.44 5.15
C LEU A 828 30.09 34.67 4.42
N SER A 829 29.75 33.56 3.76
CA SER A 829 30.69 32.77 2.97
C SER A 829 31.28 33.57 1.80
N HIS A 830 30.44 34.30 1.07
CA HIS A 830 30.88 35.17 -0.03
C HIS A 830 31.79 36.30 0.45
N ARG A 831 31.44 36.96 1.56
CA ARG A 831 32.23 38.06 2.13
C ARG A 831 33.59 37.58 2.67
N ARG A 832 33.65 36.37 3.24
CA ARG A 832 34.92 35.73 3.62
C ARG A 832 35.84 35.52 2.41
N ALA A 833 35.30 35.01 1.29
CA ALA A 833 36.06 34.81 0.06
C ALA A 833 36.62 36.12 -0.55
N MET A 834 35.88 37.22 -0.45
CA MET A 834 36.35 38.54 -0.90
C MET A 834 37.43 39.15 0.02
N SER A 835 37.32 38.92 1.33
CA SER A 835 38.31 39.42 2.30
C SER A 835 39.65 38.70 2.19
N SER A 836 39.64 37.36 1.98
CA SER A 836 40.85 36.57 1.74
C SER A 836 41.54 36.91 0.41
N THR A 837 40.77 37.17 -0.65
CA THR A 837 41.31 37.63 -1.95
C THR A 837 41.96 39.02 -1.85
N THR A 838 41.39 39.92 -1.03
CA THR A 838 41.94 41.27 -0.81
C THR A 838 43.22 41.25 0.06
N GLN A 839 43.35 40.29 0.98
CA GLN A 839 44.57 40.06 1.76
C GLN A 839 45.74 39.56 0.89
N ILE A 840 45.47 38.66 -0.07
CA ILE A 840 46.49 38.17 -1.01
C ILE A 840 47.04 39.31 -1.89
N ILE A 841 46.17 40.24 -2.34
CA ILE A 841 46.58 41.39 -3.15
C ILE A 841 47.35 42.44 -2.31
N ARG A 842 47.05 42.59 -1.01
CA ARG A 842 47.80 43.50 -0.12
C ARG A 842 49.15 42.95 0.34
N ILE A 843 49.30 41.64 0.51
CA ILE A 843 50.60 41.01 0.84
C ILE A 843 51.58 41.13 -0.34
N SER A 844 51.08 41.17 -1.58
CA SER A 844 51.90 41.41 -2.78
C SER A 844 52.36 42.87 -2.97
N ARG A 845 51.95 43.83 -2.12
CA ARG A 845 52.27 45.27 -2.26
C ARG A 845 53.02 45.90 -1.07
N ARG A 846 53.67 45.10 -0.20
CA ARG A 846 54.69 45.57 0.76
C ARG A 846 56.05 44.95 0.40
N THR A 847 56.60 45.39 -0.74
CA THR A 847 57.86 46.18 -0.93
C THR A 847 59.17 45.40 -0.86
N PRO A 848 60.11 45.75 -1.75
CA PRO A 848 61.37 46.28 -1.25
C PRO A 848 61.69 47.65 -1.85
N ALA A 849 61.86 48.63 -0.97
CA ALA A 849 62.99 49.56 -0.94
C ALA A 849 63.25 49.87 0.55
#